data_AF-A0A973B4U9-F1
#
_entry.id   AF-A0A973B4U9-F1
#
_cell.length_a   1.000
_cell.length_b   1.000
_cell.length_c   1.000
_cell.angle_alpha   90.00
_cell.angle_beta   90.00
_cell.angle_gamma   90.00
#
_symmetry.space_group_name_H-M   'P 1'
#
loop_
_entity.id
_entity.type
_entity.pdbx_description
1 polymer ?
#
loop_
_entity_poly.entity_id
_entity_poly.type
_entity_poly.pdbx_seq_one_letter_code
_entity_poly.pdbx_strand_id
1 'polypeptide(L)'
;MEHAISHERIPTHIFDDSEKASKAVALEMAALIRQKSKENKPAVLGLATGSSPKKVYQELIRMHKEEGLSFKNVITFNLDEYHPMEPDSVQSYVRFMKEQLFDQIDIPVTNYHLPDGTLPIEKIPEFCKDYEDKIEKLGGLDFHLLGIGRNGHIGFNEPGSLINSKTRLMTLDINTKIDAAVDFGGLAKVPKKAITLGIDKIMQAKRIVLLAWGEHKAESVARAVEGQVTSDIPASYLQQHTNATFILDETAAALLTRIKTPWLVDSVTWDRKMIKKAVTHLSLHLEKPVLKLTNKDYNENGLSDLLSLYGQAYEINIEVFNYLQHTISGWPGGKPNADDTNRPERAFPAKKKVIIFSPHPDDDIISMGGTFQRLQDQGHEVHVAYQTTGNIAVADDEALRFAEFVVDFNEKFESPNIKANKIYKDAIRFLKNKKDSELDIDAVRQIKGLIRKGEAKNTCRFVGIKKENAHFLEMPFYETGTIRKKPLAEIDIQLIIDLIETVQPHQIYAAGDLADPHGTHKVCLDAVFEAISRIKHREYMKNCWVWLYKGAWAEWDIDQIEMAVPMSPDQVFKKRMGIFKHQSQKDGVVFQGDDSREFWQRAEDRNRGTAQIYNQLGLAEYEAMEAFVRWKF
;
A
#
# COMPACT_ATOMS: atom_id res chain seq x y z
N MET A 1 9.79 -31.47 6.68
CA MET A 1 8.86 -30.61 5.94
C MET A 1 8.65 -31.27 4.60
N GLU A 2 7.49 -31.90 4.39
CA GLU A 2 7.06 -32.30 3.06
C GLU A 2 7.18 -31.08 2.15
N HIS A 3 7.87 -31.22 1.02
CA HIS A 3 7.88 -30.16 0.01
C HIS A 3 6.46 -30.07 -0.53
N ALA A 4 5.77 -28.98 -0.19
CA ALA A 4 4.52 -28.65 -0.86
C ALA A 4 4.77 -28.63 -2.37
N ILE A 5 3.92 -29.30 -3.13
CA ILE A 5 3.97 -29.23 -4.59
C ILE A 5 3.73 -27.77 -4.96
N SER A 6 4.61 -27.21 -5.80
CA SER A 6 4.65 -25.77 -6.02
C SER A 6 5.23 -25.46 -7.40
N HIS A 7 4.77 -24.38 -8.02
CA HIS A 7 5.24 -23.93 -9.34
C HIS A 7 6.45 -23.01 -9.23
N GLU A 8 6.77 -22.55 -8.03
CA GLU A 8 7.92 -21.70 -7.75
C GLU A 8 9.23 -22.45 -8.07
N ARG A 9 10.06 -21.83 -8.90
CA ARG A 9 11.35 -22.35 -9.36
C ARG A 9 12.52 -21.92 -8.47
N ILE A 10 12.22 -21.27 -7.35
CA ILE A 10 13.15 -20.70 -6.39
C ILE A 10 12.54 -20.78 -4.98
N PRO A 11 13.32 -21.06 -3.92
CA PRO A 11 12.81 -21.07 -2.55
C PRO A 11 12.04 -19.78 -2.21
N THR A 12 10.78 -19.94 -1.83
CA THR A 12 9.86 -18.82 -1.59
C THR A 12 9.12 -19.04 -0.26
N HIS A 13 9.38 -18.16 0.71
CA HIS A 13 8.73 -18.19 2.02
C HIS A 13 7.73 -17.06 2.15
N ILE A 14 6.51 -17.42 2.57
CA ILE A 14 5.41 -16.49 2.80
C ILE A 14 5.27 -16.34 4.31
N PHE A 15 5.18 -15.10 4.78
CA PHE A 15 4.94 -14.76 6.17
C PHE A 15 3.62 -14.00 6.29
N ASP A 16 2.88 -14.25 7.37
CA ASP A 16 1.65 -13.50 7.68
C ASP A 16 1.95 -12.02 7.96
N ASP A 17 3.19 -11.69 8.33
CA ASP A 17 3.60 -10.35 8.72
C ASP A 17 5.04 -10.03 8.29
N SER A 18 5.17 -8.92 7.57
CA SER A 18 6.44 -8.29 7.19
C SER A 18 7.41 -8.05 8.35
N GLU A 19 6.93 -7.81 9.58
CA GLU A 19 7.80 -7.62 10.74
C GLU A 19 8.46 -8.93 11.18
N LYS A 20 7.69 -10.02 11.28
CA LYS A 20 8.23 -11.36 11.56
C LYS A 20 9.25 -11.77 10.48
N ALA A 21 8.90 -11.54 9.21
CA ALA A 21 9.78 -11.83 8.08
C ALA A 21 11.10 -11.02 8.17
N SER A 22 10.99 -9.73 8.48
CA SER A 22 12.16 -8.85 8.62
C SER A 22 13.07 -9.25 9.78
N LYS A 23 12.51 -9.70 10.90
CA LYS A 23 13.28 -10.24 12.04
C LYS A 23 14.02 -11.51 11.66
N ALA A 24 13.40 -12.42 10.91
CA ALA A 24 14.06 -13.65 10.45
C ALA A 24 15.28 -13.34 9.55
N VAL A 25 15.14 -12.39 8.63
CA VAL A 25 16.24 -11.95 7.76
C VAL A 25 17.34 -11.24 8.54
N ALA A 26 16.97 -10.37 9.49
CA ALA A 26 17.94 -9.70 10.37
C ALA A 26 18.73 -10.71 11.22
N LEU A 27 18.10 -11.77 11.70
CA LEU A 27 18.76 -12.86 12.43
C LEU A 27 19.77 -13.61 11.55
N GLU A 28 19.44 -13.89 10.29
CA GLU A 28 20.36 -14.52 9.33
C GLU A 28 21.59 -13.62 9.08
N MET A 29 21.37 -12.33 8.83
CA MET A 29 22.46 -11.35 8.66
C MET A 29 23.32 -11.23 9.92
N ALA A 30 22.71 -11.15 11.11
CA ALA A 30 23.42 -11.06 12.37
C ALA A 30 24.24 -12.34 12.66
N ALA A 31 23.73 -13.51 12.31
CA ALA A 31 24.46 -14.78 12.42
C ALA A 31 25.71 -14.78 11.53
N LEU A 32 25.59 -14.32 10.28
CA LEU A 32 26.73 -14.17 9.37
C LEU A 32 27.76 -13.18 9.92
N ILE A 33 27.34 -12.01 10.41
CA ILE A 33 28.24 -11.01 11.00
C ILE A 33 28.99 -11.60 12.19
N ARG A 34 28.27 -12.26 13.11
CA ARG A 34 28.87 -12.93 14.29
C ARG A 34 29.84 -14.03 13.87
N GLN A 35 29.50 -14.83 12.87
CA GLN A 35 30.39 -15.89 12.35
C GLN A 35 31.67 -15.29 11.76
N LYS A 36 31.56 -14.34 10.84
CA LYS A 36 32.71 -13.69 10.18
C LYS A 36 33.61 -12.98 11.18
N SER A 37 33.02 -12.32 12.17
CA SER A 37 33.76 -11.72 13.28
C SER A 37 34.53 -12.75 14.09
N LYS A 38 33.95 -13.92 14.42
CA LYS A 38 34.67 -15.02 15.09
C LYS A 38 35.83 -15.56 14.24
N GLU A 39 35.69 -15.55 12.93
CA GLU A 39 36.75 -15.95 11.98
C GLU A 39 37.78 -14.84 11.72
N ASN A 40 37.67 -13.66 12.35
CA ASN A 40 38.47 -12.47 12.06
C ASN A 40 38.49 -12.08 10.57
N LYS A 41 37.37 -12.30 9.87
CA LYS A 41 37.18 -11.91 8.46
C LYS A 41 36.08 -10.88 8.34
N PRO A 42 36.16 -9.92 7.40
CA PRO A 42 35.07 -8.97 7.20
C PRO A 42 33.82 -9.70 6.71
N ALA A 43 32.65 -9.25 7.17
CA ALA A 43 31.37 -9.62 6.58
C ALA A 43 31.04 -8.61 5.48
N VAL A 44 30.98 -9.07 4.23
CA VAL A 44 30.72 -8.20 3.06
C VAL A 44 29.25 -8.28 2.67
N LEU A 45 28.51 -7.19 2.83
CA LEU A 45 27.06 -7.17 2.67
C LEU A 45 26.63 -6.25 1.51
N GLY A 46 25.79 -6.76 0.61
CA GLY A 46 25.09 -5.96 -0.37
C GLY A 46 23.74 -5.48 0.19
N LEU A 47 23.47 -4.17 0.19
CA LEU A 47 22.30 -3.58 0.82
C LEU A 47 21.39 -2.87 -0.18
N ALA A 48 20.07 -3.00 0.04
CA ALA A 48 19.04 -2.32 -0.74
C ALA A 48 18.46 -1.10 0.01
N THR A 49 17.85 -0.19 -0.72
CA THR A 49 17.10 0.95 -0.18
C THR A 49 15.58 0.72 -0.32
N GLY A 50 14.77 1.76 -0.13
CA GLY A 50 13.32 1.69 -0.27
C GLY A 50 12.58 1.27 1.00
N SER A 51 11.27 1.01 0.88
CA SER A 51 10.42 0.69 2.03
C SER A 51 10.65 -0.72 2.58
N SER A 52 10.93 -1.70 1.72
CA SER A 52 11.01 -3.12 2.10
C SER A 52 12.09 -3.46 3.14
N PRO A 53 13.34 -2.97 3.08
CA PRO A 53 14.39 -3.36 4.03
C PRO A 53 14.37 -2.58 5.35
N LYS A 54 13.54 -1.53 5.51
CA LYS A 54 13.55 -0.66 6.71
C LYS A 54 13.40 -1.42 8.02
N LYS A 55 12.48 -2.38 8.08
CA LYS A 55 12.24 -3.19 9.29
C LYS A 55 13.41 -4.14 9.60
N VAL A 56 14.13 -4.61 8.58
CA VAL A 56 15.37 -5.39 8.77
C VAL A 56 16.43 -4.51 9.44
N TYR A 57 16.61 -3.28 8.96
CA TYR A 57 17.56 -2.33 9.55
C TYR A 57 17.21 -1.95 10.98
N GLN A 58 15.93 -1.71 11.28
CA GLN A 58 15.47 -1.44 12.65
C GLN A 58 15.81 -2.59 13.61
N GLU A 59 15.62 -3.84 13.18
CA GLU A 59 15.95 -5.00 14.01
C GLU A 59 17.47 -5.17 14.19
N LEU A 60 18.27 -4.93 13.14
CA LEU A 60 19.74 -4.92 13.25
C LEU A 60 20.25 -3.84 14.23
N ILE A 61 19.64 -2.65 14.20
CA ILE A 61 19.94 -1.57 15.16
C ILE A 61 19.57 -1.99 16.58
N ARG A 62 18.41 -2.64 16.77
CA ARG A 62 17.98 -3.17 18.06
C ARG A 62 19.01 -4.18 18.59
N MET A 63 19.39 -5.16 17.78
CA MET A 63 20.43 -6.14 18.13
C MET A 63 21.79 -5.50 18.44
N HIS A 64 22.16 -4.41 17.75
CA HIS A 64 23.37 -3.65 18.07
C HIS A 64 23.31 -3.05 19.48
N LYS A 65 22.22 -2.30 19.76
CA LYS A 65 22.05 -1.54 21.00
C LYS A 65 21.79 -2.43 22.21
N GLU A 66 21.08 -3.54 22.03
CA GLU A 66 20.57 -4.38 23.13
C GLU A 66 21.33 -5.70 23.29
N GLU A 67 21.88 -6.27 22.20
CA GLU A 67 22.51 -7.60 22.21
C GLU A 67 24.01 -7.57 21.90
N GLY A 68 24.58 -6.39 21.64
CA GLY A 68 26.02 -6.22 21.38
C GLY A 68 26.48 -6.72 20.00
N LEU A 69 25.59 -6.78 19.00
CA LEU A 69 25.99 -7.05 17.61
C LEU A 69 26.89 -5.92 17.08
N SER A 70 28.16 -6.18 16.74
CA SER A 70 29.08 -5.14 16.25
C SER A 70 29.26 -5.17 14.73
N PHE A 71 29.27 -3.97 14.14
CA PHE A 71 29.46 -3.70 12.71
C PHE A 71 30.86 -3.18 12.38
N LYS A 72 31.79 -3.15 13.35
CA LYS A 72 33.19 -2.72 13.13
C LYS A 72 33.92 -3.48 12.02
N ASN A 73 33.56 -4.75 11.84
CA ASN A 73 34.15 -5.64 10.83
C ASN A 73 33.16 -5.95 9.69
N VAL A 74 32.20 -5.07 9.46
CA VAL A 74 31.25 -5.16 8.35
C VAL A 74 31.68 -4.18 7.27
N ILE A 75 31.59 -4.60 6.01
CA ILE A 75 31.78 -3.77 4.83
C ILE A 75 30.51 -3.87 3.98
N THR A 76 29.94 -2.75 3.54
CA THR A 76 28.68 -2.73 2.81
C THR A 76 28.81 -2.09 1.43
N PHE A 77 28.06 -2.62 0.47
CA PHE A 77 27.90 -2.07 -0.86
C PHE A 77 26.42 -1.90 -1.17
N ASN A 78 25.97 -0.68 -1.47
CA ASN A 78 24.60 -0.45 -1.91
C ASN A 78 24.45 -0.71 -3.41
N LEU A 79 23.22 -1.05 -3.81
CA LEU A 79 22.84 -1.30 -5.19
C LEU A 79 22.97 -0.06 -6.08
N ASP A 80 22.53 1.11 -5.62
CA ASP A 80 22.27 2.23 -6.51
C ASP A 80 22.33 3.60 -5.82
N GLU A 81 22.41 4.65 -6.64
CA GLU A 81 22.14 6.06 -6.30
C GLU A 81 21.63 6.81 -7.53
N TYR A 82 20.75 7.79 -7.32
CA TYR A 82 20.26 8.66 -8.39
C TYR A 82 21.37 9.53 -9.00
N HIS A 83 21.20 9.96 -10.26
CA HIS A 83 22.16 10.83 -10.92
C HIS A 83 21.47 11.94 -11.78
N PRO A 84 21.81 13.23 -11.56
CA PRO A 84 22.61 13.75 -10.46
C PRO A 84 21.86 13.67 -9.12
N MET A 85 22.59 13.49 -8.02
CA MET A 85 22.02 13.52 -6.66
C MET A 85 23.06 13.97 -5.64
N GLU A 86 22.69 14.96 -4.83
CA GLU A 86 23.51 15.41 -3.70
C GLU A 86 23.28 14.51 -2.48
N PRO A 87 24.34 14.15 -1.72
CA PRO A 87 24.26 13.17 -0.64
C PRO A 87 23.44 13.63 0.58
N ASP A 88 23.15 14.92 0.72
CA ASP A 88 22.32 15.51 1.77
C ASP A 88 20.84 15.72 1.34
N SER A 89 20.53 15.49 0.06
CA SER A 89 19.17 15.53 -0.47
C SER A 89 18.26 14.54 0.27
N VAL A 90 17.01 14.94 0.54
CA VAL A 90 16.01 14.09 1.21
C VAL A 90 15.81 12.75 0.48
N GLN A 91 15.95 12.75 -0.85
CA GLN A 91 15.77 11.57 -1.70
C GLN A 91 17.07 10.85 -2.08
N SER A 92 18.21 11.24 -1.51
CA SER A 92 19.46 10.51 -1.71
C SER A 92 19.46 9.19 -0.96
N TYR A 93 19.97 8.15 -1.63
CA TYR A 93 20.20 6.85 -1.00
C TYR A 93 21.37 6.87 -0.01
N VAL A 94 22.35 7.77 -0.17
CA VAL A 94 23.35 8.06 0.87
C VAL A 94 22.68 8.53 2.15
N ARG A 95 21.83 9.56 2.07
CA ARG A 95 21.10 10.06 3.24
C ARG A 95 20.19 8.99 3.85
N PHE A 96 19.45 8.28 3.01
CA PHE A 96 18.59 7.17 3.43
C PHE A 96 19.36 6.17 4.28
N MET A 97 20.49 5.66 3.78
CA MET A 97 21.24 4.61 4.49
C MET A 97 21.87 5.11 5.79
N LYS A 98 22.31 6.38 5.82
CA LYS A 98 22.80 7.00 7.06
C LYS A 98 21.71 7.06 8.13
N GLU A 99 20.54 7.58 7.78
CA GLU A 99 19.43 7.74 8.72
C GLU A 99 18.82 6.39 9.13
N GLN A 100 18.70 5.43 8.20
CA GLN A 100 18.04 4.15 8.45
C GLN A 100 18.95 3.09 9.08
N LEU A 101 20.27 3.21 8.96
CA LEU A 101 21.21 2.20 9.45
C LEU A 101 22.51 2.81 10.01
N PHE A 102 23.32 3.46 9.16
CA PHE A 102 24.74 3.68 9.48
C PHE A 102 24.99 4.63 10.67
N ASP A 103 24.19 5.68 10.85
CA ASP A 103 24.35 6.60 11.98
C ASP A 103 23.89 5.98 13.33
N GLN A 104 23.33 4.77 13.31
CA GLN A 104 22.75 4.08 14.46
C GLN A 104 23.57 2.86 14.92
N ILE A 105 24.68 2.56 14.24
CA ILE A 105 25.54 1.38 14.49
C ILE A 105 27.03 1.77 14.47
N ASP A 106 27.92 0.89 14.90
CA ASP A 106 29.37 1.11 15.01
C ASP A 106 30.16 0.74 13.73
N ILE A 107 29.57 0.95 12.55
CA ILE A 107 30.25 0.73 11.25
C ILE A 107 31.26 1.86 10.96
N PRO A 108 32.50 1.55 10.53
CA PRO A 108 33.45 2.58 10.14
C PRO A 108 33.00 3.29 8.85
N VAL A 109 33.17 4.61 8.77
CA VAL A 109 32.81 5.43 7.59
C VAL A 109 33.51 4.95 6.32
N THR A 110 34.70 4.38 6.44
CA THR A 110 35.47 3.82 5.31
C THR A 110 34.91 2.50 4.77
N ASN A 111 33.96 1.89 5.47
CA ASN A 111 33.50 0.53 5.19
C ASN A 111 32.09 0.48 4.57
N TYR A 112 31.36 1.58 4.48
CA TYR A 112 30.13 1.61 3.68
C TYR A 112 30.36 2.33 2.36
N HIS A 113 29.87 1.71 1.29
CA HIS A 113 30.05 2.17 -0.08
C HIS A 113 28.70 2.29 -0.76
N LEU A 114 28.48 3.43 -1.42
CA LEU A 114 27.33 3.69 -2.29
C LEU A 114 27.84 4.29 -3.60
N PRO A 115 27.09 4.16 -4.71
CA PRO A 115 27.37 4.90 -5.92
C PRO A 115 27.36 6.42 -5.68
N ASP A 116 28.28 7.16 -6.33
CA ASP A 116 28.39 8.61 -6.16
C ASP A 116 27.57 9.34 -7.24
N GLY A 117 26.40 9.84 -6.82
CA GLY A 117 25.47 10.58 -7.67
C GLY A 117 25.97 11.94 -8.15
N THR A 118 27.06 12.47 -7.59
CA THR A 118 27.61 13.81 -7.92
C THR A 118 28.66 13.77 -9.03
N LEU A 119 29.13 12.58 -9.41
CA LEU A 119 30.20 12.43 -10.39
C LEU A 119 29.79 12.95 -11.78
N PRO A 120 30.67 13.68 -12.48
CA PRO A 120 30.50 13.94 -13.91
C PRO A 120 30.36 12.64 -14.70
N ILE A 121 29.50 12.63 -15.72
CA ILE A 121 29.14 11.44 -16.50
C ILE A 121 30.38 10.73 -17.06
N GLU A 122 31.42 11.47 -17.42
CA GLU A 122 32.66 10.97 -18.01
C GLU A 122 33.48 10.12 -17.02
N LYS A 123 33.32 10.34 -15.71
CA LYS A 123 34.01 9.60 -14.64
C LYS A 123 33.26 8.37 -14.16
N ILE A 124 31.97 8.26 -14.49
CA ILE A 124 31.12 7.17 -14.02
C ILE A 124 31.62 5.79 -14.49
N PRO A 125 32.08 5.58 -15.74
CA PRO A 125 32.59 4.27 -16.16
C PRO A 125 33.78 3.78 -15.33
N GLU A 126 34.73 4.67 -14.99
CA GLU A 126 35.87 4.35 -14.13
C GLU A 126 35.42 4.04 -12.71
N PHE A 127 34.54 4.88 -12.15
CA PHE A 127 33.94 4.65 -10.84
C PHE A 127 33.23 3.29 -10.74
N CYS A 128 32.40 2.93 -11.72
CA CYS A 128 31.69 1.66 -11.74
C CYS A 128 32.64 0.47 -11.74
N LYS A 129 33.74 0.55 -12.50
CA LYS A 129 34.77 -0.48 -12.52
C LYS A 129 35.46 -0.60 -11.17
N ASP A 130 35.88 0.53 -10.58
CA ASP A 130 36.51 0.55 -9.26
C ASP A 130 35.58 0.01 -8.16
N TYR A 131 34.27 0.23 -8.29
CA TYR A 131 33.26 -0.30 -7.39
C TYR A 131 33.20 -1.83 -7.43
N GLU A 132 33.18 -2.43 -8.63
CA GLU A 132 33.24 -3.89 -8.79
C GLU A 132 34.59 -4.48 -8.35
N ASP A 133 35.70 -3.85 -8.71
CA ASP A 133 37.05 -4.29 -8.33
C ASP A 133 37.22 -4.33 -6.81
N LYS A 134 36.61 -3.40 -6.07
CA LYS A 134 36.59 -3.41 -4.59
C LYS A 134 35.83 -4.61 -4.04
N ILE A 135 34.67 -4.95 -4.63
CA ILE A 135 33.89 -6.14 -4.23
C ILE A 135 34.71 -7.41 -4.49
N GLU A 136 35.37 -7.51 -5.64
CA GLU A 136 36.19 -8.67 -5.99
C GLU A 136 37.41 -8.84 -5.07
N LYS A 137 38.11 -7.75 -4.74
CA LYS A 137 39.26 -7.76 -3.81
C LYS A 137 38.88 -8.25 -2.41
N LEU A 138 37.63 -8.09 -2.01
CA LEU A 138 37.08 -8.55 -0.73
C LEU A 138 36.56 -10.00 -0.77
N GLY A 139 36.65 -10.67 -1.93
CA GLY A 139 36.18 -12.05 -2.10
C GLY A 139 34.67 -12.16 -2.36
N GLY A 140 34.07 -11.11 -2.93
CA GLY A 140 32.66 -11.05 -3.29
C GLY A 140 31.74 -10.68 -2.12
N LEU A 141 30.44 -10.58 -2.41
CA LEU A 141 29.41 -10.33 -1.40
C LEU A 141 29.08 -11.64 -0.67
N ASP A 142 29.14 -11.64 0.65
CA ASP A 142 28.75 -12.79 1.47
C ASP A 142 27.23 -12.92 1.59
N PHE A 143 26.51 -11.80 1.59
CA PHE A 143 25.06 -11.73 1.64
C PHE A 143 24.58 -10.51 0.86
N HIS A 144 23.53 -10.65 0.07
CA HIS A 144 22.92 -9.54 -0.66
C HIS A 144 21.43 -9.47 -0.36
N LEU A 145 21.02 -8.38 0.29
CA LEU A 145 19.62 -8.03 0.49
C LEU A 145 19.12 -7.26 -0.72
N LEU A 146 18.02 -7.73 -1.33
CA LEU A 146 17.39 -7.14 -2.49
C LEU A 146 15.92 -6.80 -2.21
N GLY A 147 15.38 -5.88 -3.00
CA GLY A 147 13.95 -5.69 -3.18
C GLY A 147 13.57 -5.92 -4.64
N ILE A 148 12.27 -6.07 -4.90
CA ILE A 148 11.71 -6.12 -6.24
C ILE A 148 10.82 -4.90 -6.51
N GLY A 149 10.97 -4.31 -7.69
CA GLY A 149 10.09 -3.26 -8.22
C GLY A 149 8.80 -3.81 -8.84
N ARG A 150 7.82 -2.94 -9.13
CA ARG A 150 6.53 -3.36 -9.72
C ARG A 150 6.66 -3.95 -11.11
N ASN A 151 7.72 -3.62 -11.84
CA ASN A 151 8.05 -4.17 -13.16
C ASN A 151 9.07 -5.32 -13.09
N GLY A 152 9.40 -5.82 -11.89
CA GLY A 152 10.32 -6.94 -11.71
C GLY A 152 11.80 -6.57 -11.69
N HIS A 153 12.16 -5.28 -11.67
CA HIS A 153 13.55 -4.85 -11.54
C HIS A 153 14.19 -5.22 -10.18
N ILE A 154 15.51 -5.33 -10.17
CA ILE A 154 16.36 -5.44 -8.97
C ILE A 154 17.45 -4.35 -8.99
N GLY A 155 17.54 -3.55 -7.94
CA GLY A 155 18.20 -2.24 -8.03
C GLY A 155 17.53 -1.38 -9.09
N PHE A 156 18.27 -0.62 -9.89
CA PHE A 156 17.70 0.01 -11.09
C PHE A 156 17.81 -0.86 -12.35
N ASN A 157 18.10 -2.16 -12.26
CA ASN A 157 18.13 -3.02 -13.45
C ASN A 157 16.72 -3.24 -14.02
N GLU A 158 16.28 -2.31 -14.86
CA GLU A 158 14.97 -2.25 -15.52
C GLU A 158 14.74 -3.40 -16.51
N PRO A 159 13.49 -3.69 -16.89
CA PRO A 159 13.16 -4.58 -18.01
C PRO A 159 14.03 -4.33 -19.25
N GLY A 160 14.59 -5.40 -19.80
CA GLY A 160 15.59 -5.37 -20.88
C GLY A 160 17.04 -5.41 -20.38
N SER A 161 17.29 -5.33 -19.07
CA SER A 161 18.63 -5.52 -18.50
C SER A 161 19.09 -6.97 -18.65
N LEU A 162 20.25 -7.17 -19.26
CA LEU A 162 20.81 -8.50 -19.49
C LEU A 162 21.49 -9.07 -18.24
N ILE A 163 21.52 -10.40 -18.12
CA ILE A 163 22.16 -11.10 -17.00
C ILE A 163 23.65 -10.78 -16.82
N ASN A 164 24.37 -10.51 -17.91
CA ASN A 164 25.79 -10.14 -17.91
C ASN A 164 26.02 -8.63 -17.71
N SER A 165 24.99 -7.87 -17.35
CA SER A 165 25.10 -6.44 -17.13
C SER A 165 26.03 -6.13 -15.97
N LYS A 166 26.91 -5.16 -16.21
CA LYS A 166 27.86 -4.61 -15.23
C LYS A 166 27.28 -3.36 -14.57
N THR A 167 27.95 -2.90 -13.53
CA THR A 167 27.67 -1.65 -12.83
C THR A 167 27.76 -0.49 -13.82
N ARG A 168 26.70 0.33 -13.91
CA ARG A 168 26.57 1.31 -14.99
C ARG A 168 25.66 2.47 -14.63
N LEU A 169 25.81 3.56 -15.37
CA LEU A 169 24.79 4.59 -15.49
C LEU A 169 23.66 4.08 -16.39
N MET A 170 22.42 4.29 -15.98
CA MET A 170 21.26 3.95 -16.78
C MET A 170 20.17 5.01 -16.71
N THR A 171 19.32 5.00 -17.73
CA THR A 171 18.09 5.81 -17.75
C THR A 171 16.99 5.04 -17.04
N LEU A 172 16.27 5.71 -16.15
CA LEU A 172 15.18 5.11 -15.39
C LEU A 172 13.97 4.88 -16.28
N ASP A 173 13.29 3.74 -16.06
CA ASP A 173 12.02 3.46 -16.71
C ASP A 173 10.92 4.42 -16.23
N ILE A 174 9.91 4.65 -17.06
CA ILE A 174 8.79 5.51 -16.70
C ILE A 174 8.07 5.01 -15.45
N ASN A 175 7.88 3.70 -15.28
CA ASN A 175 7.22 3.13 -14.11
C ASN A 175 8.04 3.35 -12.83
N THR A 176 9.36 3.19 -12.90
CA THR A 176 10.26 3.49 -11.78
C THR A 176 10.25 4.96 -11.40
N LYS A 177 10.20 5.85 -12.40
CA LYS A 177 10.08 7.29 -12.14
C LYS A 177 8.74 7.65 -11.52
N ILE A 178 7.69 6.97 -11.94
CA ILE A 178 6.34 7.11 -11.41
C ILE A 178 6.29 6.65 -9.95
N ASP A 179 6.85 5.48 -9.63
CA ASP A 179 6.93 4.94 -8.27
C ASP A 179 7.70 5.92 -7.35
N ALA A 180 8.78 6.50 -7.85
CA ALA A 180 9.57 7.49 -7.12
C ALA A 180 8.91 8.87 -7.06
N ALA A 181 8.03 9.22 -8.00
CA ALA A 181 7.46 10.58 -8.11
C ALA A 181 6.77 11.03 -6.82
N VAL A 182 6.19 10.09 -6.09
CA VAL A 182 5.57 10.32 -4.78
C VAL A 182 6.57 10.93 -3.80
N ASP A 183 7.78 10.37 -3.72
CA ASP A 183 8.82 10.86 -2.82
C ASP A 183 9.40 12.19 -3.31
N PHE A 184 9.51 12.38 -4.63
CA PHE A 184 10.09 13.60 -5.23
C PHE A 184 9.10 14.78 -5.33
N GLY A 185 7.83 14.63 -4.95
CA GLY A 185 6.82 15.67 -5.07
C GLY A 185 6.43 15.96 -6.53
N GLY A 186 6.46 14.91 -7.38
CA GLY A 186 6.03 14.95 -8.77
C GLY A 186 7.04 14.36 -9.75
N LEU A 187 6.54 13.81 -10.86
CA LEU A 187 7.34 13.10 -11.88
C LEU A 187 8.44 13.96 -12.52
N ALA A 188 8.21 15.27 -12.62
CA ALA A 188 9.16 16.21 -13.21
C ALA A 188 10.42 16.40 -12.36
N LYS A 189 10.33 16.17 -11.04
CA LYS A 189 11.42 16.33 -10.08
C LYS A 189 12.28 15.07 -9.93
N VAL A 190 11.82 13.93 -10.45
CA VAL A 190 12.55 12.67 -10.39
C VAL A 190 13.74 12.68 -11.37
N PRO A 191 14.96 12.37 -10.90
CA PRO A 191 16.14 12.21 -11.76
C PRO A 191 15.86 11.25 -12.92
N LYS A 192 16.45 11.53 -14.09
CA LYS A 192 16.25 10.69 -15.28
C LYS A 192 17.18 9.47 -15.31
N LYS A 193 18.24 9.50 -14.51
CA LYS A 193 19.28 8.48 -14.53
C LYS A 193 19.64 8.05 -13.11
N ALA A 194 20.24 6.87 -13.00
CA ALA A 194 20.83 6.37 -11.78
C ALA A 194 22.06 5.51 -12.11
N ILE A 195 22.96 5.39 -11.14
CA ILE A 195 24.05 4.43 -11.18
C ILE A 195 23.56 3.19 -10.43
N THR A 196 23.70 2.00 -11.02
CA THR A 196 23.28 0.74 -10.39
C THR A 196 24.36 -0.32 -10.48
N LEU A 197 24.40 -1.22 -9.52
CA LEU A 197 25.10 -2.50 -9.54
C LEU A 197 24.48 -3.38 -10.63
N GLY A 198 25.31 -3.99 -11.46
CA GLY A 198 24.86 -4.87 -12.54
C GLY A 198 24.37 -6.24 -12.05
N ILE A 199 23.51 -6.88 -12.85
CA ILE A 199 22.96 -8.21 -12.54
C ILE A 199 24.07 -9.24 -12.39
N ASP A 200 25.14 -9.15 -13.19
CA ASP A 200 26.28 -10.06 -13.12
C ASP A 200 26.91 -10.07 -11.72
N LYS A 201 27.11 -8.89 -11.13
CA LYS A 201 27.71 -8.77 -9.80
C LYS A 201 26.74 -9.20 -8.70
N ILE A 202 25.44 -8.94 -8.87
CA ILE A 202 24.39 -9.43 -7.96
C ILE A 202 24.39 -10.96 -7.90
N MET A 203 24.43 -11.63 -9.07
CA MET A 203 24.41 -13.08 -9.21
C MET A 203 25.67 -13.79 -8.69
N GLN A 204 26.76 -13.05 -8.41
CA GLN A 204 27.99 -13.58 -7.82
C GLN A 204 27.98 -13.56 -6.27
N ALA A 205 26.96 -13.00 -5.64
CA ALA A 205 26.83 -13.03 -4.19
C ALA A 205 26.70 -14.46 -3.66
N LYS A 206 27.25 -14.78 -2.49
CA LYS A 206 27.18 -16.16 -1.94
C LYS A 206 25.79 -16.53 -1.43
N ARG A 207 25.01 -15.53 -1.06
CA ARG A 207 23.66 -15.64 -0.52
C ARG A 207 22.84 -14.43 -0.97
N ILE A 208 21.64 -14.65 -1.50
CA ILE A 208 20.72 -13.58 -1.92
C ILE A 208 19.38 -13.74 -1.23
N VAL A 209 18.89 -12.69 -0.58
CA VAL A 209 17.54 -12.64 -0.02
C VAL A 209 16.79 -11.47 -0.65
N LEU A 210 15.68 -11.76 -1.32
CA LEU A 210 14.80 -10.75 -1.91
C LEU A 210 13.55 -10.57 -1.06
N LEU A 211 13.23 -9.31 -0.72
CA LEU A 211 12.03 -8.93 0.03
C LEU A 211 10.96 -8.35 -0.90
N ALA A 212 9.72 -8.78 -0.74
CA ALA A 212 8.57 -8.17 -1.42
C ALA A 212 7.35 -8.10 -0.51
N TRP A 213 6.84 -6.88 -0.30
CA TRP A 213 5.68 -6.59 0.53
C TRP A 213 4.60 -5.91 -0.29
N GLY A 214 3.34 -6.23 -0.02
CA GLY A 214 2.18 -5.57 -0.61
C GLY A 214 1.68 -6.17 -1.93
N GLU A 215 0.39 -6.00 -2.15
CA GLU A 215 -0.37 -6.47 -3.33
C GLU A 215 0.20 -5.94 -4.66
N HIS A 216 0.70 -4.70 -4.67
CA HIS A 216 1.29 -4.06 -5.86
C HIS A 216 2.54 -4.78 -6.41
N LYS A 217 3.13 -5.73 -5.67
CA LYS A 217 4.26 -6.55 -6.12
C LYS A 217 3.84 -7.94 -6.59
N ALA A 218 2.59 -8.36 -6.37
CA ALA A 218 2.17 -9.74 -6.54
C ALA A 218 2.37 -10.27 -7.96
N GLU A 219 2.10 -9.45 -8.98
CA GLU A 219 2.27 -9.86 -10.38
C GLU A 219 3.75 -10.09 -10.72
N SER A 220 4.61 -9.12 -10.39
CA SER A 220 6.04 -9.24 -10.63
C SER A 220 6.69 -10.36 -9.84
N VAL A 221 6.24 -10.60 -8.60
CA VAL A 221 6.68 -11.74 -7.79
C VAL A 221 6.29 -13.06 -8.47
N ALA A 222 5.02 -13.24 -8.85
CA ALA A 222 4.57 -14.47 -9.51
C ALA A 222 5.33 -14.72 -10.82
N ARG A 223 5.53 -13.68 -11.64
CA ARG A 223 6.33 -13.79 -12.87
C ARG A 223 7.80 -14.10 -12.58
N ALA A 224 8.37 -13.54 -11.51
CA ALA A 224 9.77 -13.76 -11.14
C ALA A 224 10.04 -15.15 -10.57
N VAL A 225 9.08 -15.78 -9.87
CA VAL A 225 9.31 -17.08 -9.21
C VAL A 225 8.69 -18.27 -9.94
N GLU A 226 7.55 -18.12 -10.63
CA GLU A 226 6.87 -19.21 -11.36
C GLU A 226 7.11 -19.15 -12.88
N GLY A 227 7.36 -17.94 -13.39
CA GLY A 227 7.57 -17.66 -14.81
C GLY A 227 8.92 -18.13 -15.37
N GLN A 228 9.09 -17.93 -16.68
CA GLN A 228 10.37 -18.18 -17.36
C GLN A 228 11.40 -17.11 -17.01
N VAL A 229 12.68 -17.49 -16.98
CA VAL A 229 13.79 -16.55 -16.82
C VAL A 229 13.87 -15.65 -18.05
N THR A 230 13.71 -14.34 -17.87
CA THR A 230 13.68 -13.34 -18.95
C THR A 230 14.26 -12.00 -18.52
N SER A 231 14.84 -11.25 -19.46
CA SER A 231 15.25 -9.84 -19.25
C SER A 231 14.08 -8.92 -18.97
N ASP A 232 12.86 -9.30 -19.34
CA ASP A 232 11.66 -8.50 -19.09
C ASP A 232 11.29 -8.45 -17.60
N ILE A 233 11.71 -9.47 -16.83
CA ILE A 233 11.57 -9.55 -15.37
C ILE A 233 12.95 -9.87 -14.80
N PRO A 234 13.83 -8.87 -14.62
CA PRO A 234 15.20 -9.10 -14.16
C PRO A 234 15.33 -9.91 -12.86
N ALA A 235 14.38 -9.79 -11.93
CA ALA A 235 14.31 -10.61 -10.73
C ALA A 235 14.21 -12.12 -11.01
N SER A 236 13.72 -12.53 -12.19
CA SER A 236 13.65 -13.94 -12.60
C SER A 236 15.03 -14.58 -12.80
N TYR A 237 16.09 -13.79 -13.04
CA TYR A 237 17.46 -14.32 -13.10
C TYR A 237 17.89 -14.99 -11.80
N LEU A 238 17.32 -14.58 -10.66
CA LEU A 238 17.61 -15.19 -9.36
C LEU A 238 17.25 -16.67 -9.32
N GLN A 239 16.32 -17.16 -10.16
CA GLN A 239 16.03 -18.60 -10.29
C GLN A 239 17.27 -19.43 -10.67
N GLN A 240 18.26 -18.82 -11.31
CA GLN A 240 19.52 -19.49 -11.70
C GLN A 240 20.58 -19.45 -10.59
N HIS A 241 20.30 -18.77 -9.47
CA HIS A 241 21.22 -18.66 -8.35
C HIS A 241 21.03 -19.83 -7.37
N THR A 242 22.13 -20.47 -6.98
CA THR A 242 22.08 -21.70 -6.14
C THR A 242 21.65 -21.45 -4.70
N ASN A 243 21.74 -20.20 -4.22
CA ASN A 243 21.45 -19.83 -2.83
C ASN A 243 20.64 -18.52 -2.74
N ALA A 244 19.57 -18.42 -3.52
CA ALA A 244 18.65 -17.28 -3.49
C ALA A 244 17.30 -17.67 -2.86
N THR A 245 16.66 -16.73 -2.15
CA THR A 245 15.36 -16.94 -1.53
C THR A 245 14.50 -15.68 -1.61
N PHE A 246 13.23 -15.88 -1.92
CA PHE A 246 12.20 -14.83 -1.89
C PHE A 246 11.46 -14.89 -0.55
N ILE A 247 11.35 -13.76 0.12
CA ILE A 247 10.61 -13.59 1.36
C ILE A 247 9.46 -12.62 1.09
N LEU A 248 8.24 -13.12 1.23
CA LEU A 248 7.01 -12.46 0.82
C LEU A 248 6.06 -12.29 2.02
N ASP A 249 5.22 -11.26 1.98
CA ASP A 249 3.98 -11.27 2.76
C ASP A 249 2.85 -11.95 1.98
N GLU A 250 1.73 -12.24 2.65
CA GLU A 250 0.57 -12.88 2.02
C GLU A 250 0.05 -12.11 0.79
N THR A 251 0.09 -10.77 0.84
CA THR A 251 -0.42 -9.92 -0.24
C THR A 251 0.47 -9.93 -1.47
N ALA A 252 1.79 -9.94 -1.31
CA ALA A 252 2.76 -10.08 -2.40
C ALA A 252 2.77 -11.52 -2.96
N ALA A 253 2.29 -12.50 -2.19
CA ALA A 253 2.12 -13.88 -2.62
C ALA A 253 0.74 -14.17 -3.24
N ALA A 254 -0.19 -13.20 -3.27
CA ALA A 254 -1.59 -13.43 -3.62
C ALA A 254 -1.80 -14.03 -5.02
N LEU A 255 -0.89 -13.75 -5.96
CA LEU A 255 -0.95 -14.27 -7.33
C LEU A 255 -0.12 -15.53 -7.58
N LEU A 256 0.56 -16.07 -6.56
CA LEU A 256 1.21 -17.39 -6.68
C LEU A 256 0.17 -18.49 -6.87
N THR A 257 0.49 -19.49 -7.67
CA THR A 257 -0.44 -20.57 -8.03
C THR A 257 -0.97 -21.29 -6.78
N ARG A 258 -0.12 -21.55 -5.78
CA ARG A 258 -0.53 -22.17 -4.50
C ARG A 258 -1.45 -21.32 -3.63
N ILE A 259 -1.57 -20.01 -3.89
CA ILE A 259 -2.45 -19.09 -3.15
C ILE A 259 -3.69 -18.75 -3.97
N LYS A 260 -3.52 -18.45 -5.25
CA LYS A 260 -4.58 -18.06 -6.17
C LYS A 260 -5.46 -19.25 -6.55
N THR A 261 -4.85 -20.41 -6.84
CA THR A 261 -5.51 -21.63 -7.30
C THR A 261 -4.94 -22.86 -6.57
N PRO A 262 -5.09 -22.95 -5.23
CA PRO A 262 -4.46 -23.98 -4.41
C PRO A 262 -4.82 -25.41 -4.83
N TRP A 263 -6.03 -25.63 -5.36
CA TRP A 263 -6.49 -26.93 -5.84
C TRP A 263 -5.70 -27.49 -7.04
N LEU A 264 -4.87 -26.68 -7.70
CA LEU A 264 -4.00 -27.16 -8.78
C LEU A 264 -2.72 -27.83 -8.27
N VAL A 265 -2.36 -27.60 -7.00
CA VAL A 265 -1.07 -28.04 -6.44
C VAL A 265 -1.23 -28.87 -5.18
N ASP A 266 -2.31 -28.70 -4.43
CA ASP A 266 -2.55 -29.45 -3.19
C ASP A 266 -4.04 -29.76 -3.01
N SER A 267 -4.34 -30.72 -2.14
CA SER A 267 -5.68 -30.99 -1.66
C SER A 267 -6.21 -29.79 -0.86
N VAL A 268 -7.47 -29.42 -1.09
CA VAL A 268 -8.11 -28.30 -0.39
C VAL A 268 -9.35 -28.75 0.35
N THR A 269 -9.67 -28.04 1.44
CA THR A 269 -10.98 -28.17 2.08
C THR A 269 -11.99 -27.33 1.29
N TRP A 270 -12.98 -28.00 0.70
CA TRP A 270 -14.05 -27.37 -0.06
C TRP A 270 -15.12 -26.76 0.86
N ASP A 271 -14.76 -25.67 1.54
CA ASP A 271 -15.73 -24.84 2.24
C ASP A 271 -16.39 -23.82 1.29
N ARG A 272 -17.40 -23.10 1.78
CA ARG A 272 -18.11 -22.08 1.00
C ARG A 272 -17.18 -21.04 0.37
N LYS A 273 -16.10 -20.65 1.04
CA LYS A 273 -15.16 -19.63 0.54
C LYS A 273 -14.31 -20.20 -0.59
N MET A 274 -13.77 -21.41 -0.41
CA MET A 274 -12.96 -22.08 -1.42
C MET A 274 -13.77 -22.41 -2.68
N ILE A 275 -15.02 -22.87 -2.52
CA ILE A 275 -15.93 -23.14 -3.64
C ILE A 275 -16.24 -21.85 -4.40
N LYS A 276 -16.62 -20.77 -3.70
CA LYS A 276 -16.86 -19.46 -4.33
C LYS A 276 -15.63 -19.02 -5.12
N LYS A 277 -14.44 -19.07 -4.51
CA LYS A 277 -13.16 -18.71 -5.14
C LYS A 277 -12.86 -19.52 -6.39
N ALA A 278 -12.96 -20.85 -6.32
CA ALA A 278 -12.67 -21.74 -7.44
C ALA A 278 -13.61 -21.51 -8.62
N VAL A 279 -14.91 -21.38 -8.36
CA VAL A 279 -15.92 -21.26 -9.42
C VAL A 279 -15.92 -19.85 -10.04
N THR A 280 -15.72 -18.79 -9.25
CA THR A 280 -15.55 -17.44 -9.81
C THR A 280 -14.27 -17.34 -10.63
N HIS A 281 -13.17 -17.97 -10.17
CA HIS A 281 -11.94 -18.03 -10.94
C HIS A 281 -12.13 -18.77 -12.26
N LEU A 282 -12.75 -19.96 -12.24
CA LEU A 282 -13.05 -20.75 -13.44
C LEU A 282 -13.92 -19.96 -14.42
N SER A 283 -14.97 -19.30 -13.93
CA SER A 283 -15.89 -18.50 -14.73
C SER A 283 -15.17 -17.35 -15.45
N LEU A 284 -14.34 -16.59 -14.73
CA LEU A 284 -13.58 -15.47 -15.30
C LEU A 284 -12.47 -15.96 -16.23
N HIS A 285 -11.78 -17.05 -15.90
CA HIS A 285 -10.72 -17.62 -16.73
C HIS A 285 -11.24 -18.11 -18.09
N LEU A 286 -12.43 -18.70 -18.11
CA LEU A 286 -13.08 -19.19 -19.34
C LEU A 286 -13.98 -18.14 -20.02
N GLU A 287 -14.05 -16.92 -19.48
CA GLU A 287 -14.96 -15.85 -19.93
C GLU A 287 -16.42 -16.35 -20.09
N LYS A 288 -16.85 -17.19 -19.14
CA LYS A 288 -18.12 -17.92 -19.22
C LYS A 288 -18.91 -17.74 -17.92
N PRO A 289 -20.14 -17.19 -17.97
CA PRO A 289 -20.98 -17.00 -16.78
C PRO A 289 -21.12 -18.26 -15.93
N VAL A 290 -21.23 -18.11 -14.61
CA VAL A 290 -21.22 -19.22 -13.64
C VAL A 290 -22.24 -20.29 -14.00
N LEU A 291 -23.48 -19.90 -14.31
CA LEU A 291 -24.55 -20.85 -14.65
C LEU A 291 -24.36 -21.61 -15.97
N LYS A 292 -23.40 -21.21 -16.81
CA LYS A 292 -23.08 -21.89 -18.07
C LYS A 292 -21.95 -22.91 -17.93
N LEU A 293 -21.22 -22.92 -16.82
CA LEU A 293 -20.10 -23.84 -16.60
C LEU A 293 -20.57 -25.30 -16.62
N THR A 294 -19.78 -26.18 -17.21
CA THR A 294 -20.09 -27.60 -17.44
C THR A 294 -19.13 -28.51 -16.69
N ASN A 295 -19.46 -29.79 -16.51
CA ASN A 295 -18.54 -30.76 -15.89
C ASN A 295 -17.18 -30.84 -16.62
N LYS A 296 -17.18 -30.63 -17.94
CA LYS A 296 -15.94 -30.58 -18.73
C LYS A 296 -15.05 -29.43 -18.28
N ASP A 297 -15.63 -28.23 -18.12
CA ASP A 297 -14.91 -27.04 -17.67
C ASP A 297 -14.24 -27.27 -16.31
N TYR A 298 -14.95 -27.87 -15.35
CA TYR A 298 -14.39 -28.21 -14.03
C TYR A 298 -13.26 -29.26 -14.12
N ASN A 299 -13.45 -30.32 -14.90
CA ASN A 299 -12.45 -31.38 -15.05
C ASN A 299 -11.16 -30.90 -15.72
N GLU A 300 -11.26 -30.06 -16.76
CA GLU A 300 -10.09 -29.56 -17.49
C GLU A 300 -9.30 -28.50 -16.70
N ASN A 301 -9.84 -28.00 -15.58
CA ASN A 301 -9.24 -26.96 -14.75
C ASN A 301 -8.92 -27.42 -13.31
N GLY A 302 -8.77 -28.73 -13.09
CA GLY A 302 -8.33 -29.29 -11.81
C GLY A 302 -9.38 -29.23 -10.70
N LEU A 303 -10.68 -29.16 -11.03
CA LEU A 303 -11.79 -29.10 -10.07
C LEU A 303 -12.63 -30.40 -10.06
N SER A 304 -12.05 -31.51 -10.48
CA SER A 304 -12.70 -32.84 -10.46
C SER A 304 -13.12 -33.27 -9.06
N ASP A 305 -12.34 -32.95 -8.04
CA ASP A 305 -12.66 -33.26 -6.64
C ASP A 305 -13.97 -32.60 -6.20
N LEU A 306 -14.19 -31.36 -6.64
CA LEU A 306 -15.42 -30.63 -6.33
C LEU A 306 -16.65 -31.28 -6.99
N LEU A 307 -16.50 -31.76 -8.24
CA LEU A 307 -17.56 -32.55 -8.90
C LEU A 307 -17.82 -33.88 -8.18
N SER A 308 -16.80 -34.51 -7.62
CA SER A 308 -16.96 -35.76 -6.88
C SER A 308 -17.81 -35.58 -5.62
N LEU A 309 -17.66 -34.44 -4.94
CA LEU A 309 -18.41 -34.10 -3.72
C LEU A 309 -19.87 -33.69 -3.98
N TYR A 310 -20.11 -32.91 -5.04
CA TYR A 310 -21.42 -32.31 -5.32
C TYR A 310 -22.18 -32.96 -6.48
N GLY A 311 -21.57 -33.92 -7.18
CA GLY A 311 -22.16 -34.69 -8.26
C GLY A 311 -22.09 -34.02 -9.63
N GLN A 312 -22.68 -32.83 -9.81
CA GLN A 312 -22.77 -32.15 -11.12
C GLN A 312 -22.43 -30.66 -11.00
N ALA A 313 -21.84 -30.08 -12.05
CA ALA A 313 -21.52 -28.66 -12.13
C ALA A 313 -22.75 -27.77 -11.92
N TYR A 314 -23.93 -28.21 -12.38
CA TYR A 314 -25.17 -27.43 -12.28
C TYR A 314 -25.52 -27.03 -10.83
N GLU A 315 -25.43 -27.98 -9.88
CA GLU A 315 -25.75 -27.72 -8.48
C GLU A 315 -24.75 -26.73 -7.86
N ILE A 316 -23.46 -26.93 -8.11
CA ILE A 316 -22.39 -26.04 -7.66
C ILE A 316 -22.59 -24.62 -8.22
N ASN A 317 -22.92 -24.51 -9.51
CA ASN A 317 -23.11 -23.24 -10.19
C ASN A 317 -24.28 -22.45 -9.57
N ILE A 318 -25.41 -23.10 -9.25
CA ILE A 318 -26.55 -22.46 -8.59
C ILE A 318 -26.14 -21.94 -7.21
N GLU A 319 -25.43 -22.76 -6.45
CA GLU A 319 -25.00 -22.41 -5.10
C GLU A 319 -24.09 -21.16 -5.12
N VAL A 320 -23.09 -21.14 -5.99
CA VAL A 320 -22.17 -19.99 -6.14
C VAL A 320 -22.88 -18.76 -6.71
N PHE A 321 -23.78 -18.95 -7.68
CA PHE A 321 -24.60 -17.85 -8.20
C PHE A 321 -25.42 -17.19 -7.09
N ASN A 322 -26.07 -17.99 -6.23
CA ASN A 322 -26.82 -17.49 -5.09
C ASN A 322 -25.89 -16.79 -4.08
N TYR A 323 -24.69 -17.33 -3.84
CA TYR A 323 -23.71 -16.67 -2.97
C TYR A 323 -23.33 -15.28 -3.44
N LEU A 324 -23.11 -15.10 -4.75
CA LEU A 324 -22.83 -13.82 -5.35
C LEU A 324 -24.07 -12.91 -5.35
N GLN A 325 -25.25 -13.44 -5.64
CA GLN A 325 -26.48 -12.66 -5.59
C GLN A 325 -26.76 -12.11 -4.18
N HIS A 326 -26.49 -12.90 -3.15
CA HIS A 326 -26.71 -12.55 -1.75
C HIS A 326 -25.74 -11.47 -1.23
N THR A 327 -24.66 -11.15 -1.94
CA THR A 327 -23.80 -10.00 -1.58
C THR A 327 -24.45 -8.67 -2.00
N ILE A 328 -25.32 -8.67 -3.01
CA ILE A 328 -25.86 -7.43 -3.59
C ILE A 328 -26.95 -6.85 -2.70
N SER A 329 -26.75 -5.62 -2.22
CA SER A 329 -27.74 -4.92 -1.39
C SER A 329 -27.83 -3.43 -1.71
N GLY A 330 -29.04 -2.96 -2.02
CA GLY A 330 -29.36 -1.53 -2.05
C GLY A 330 -29.56 -0.91 -0.66
N TRP A 331 -29.42 -1.67 0.42
CA TRP A 331 -29.65 -1.23 1.80
C TRP A 331 -28.42 -1.53 2.64
N PRO A 332 -27.35 -0.72 2.53
CA PRO A 332 -26.09 -0.96 3.25
C PRO A 332 -26.23 -0.90 4.77
N GLY A 333 -27.24 -0.18 5.28
CA GLY A 333 -27.60 -0.20 6.70
C GLY A 333 -28.72 -1.18 7.04
N GLY A 334 -29.02 -2.14 6.16
CA GLY A 334 -30.09 -3.13 6.35
C GLY A 334 -31.47 -2.63 5.94
N LYS A 335 -32.26 -3.50 5.29
CA LYS A 335 -33.61 -3.14 4.81
C LYS A 335 -34.64 -3.36 5.93
N PRO A 336 -35.38 -2.33 6.36
CA PRO A 336 -36.43 -2.50 7.37
C PRO A 336 -37.57 -3.38 6.84
N ASN A 337 -38.21 -4.15 7.73
CA ASN A 337 -39.40 -4.96 7.43
C ASN A 337 -39.22 -5.95 6.26
N ALA A 338 -38.00 -6.43 6.05
CA ALA A 338 -37.68 -7.42 5.04
C ALA A 338 -36.97 -8.61 5.69
N ASP A 339 -37.12 -9.78 5.07
CA ASP A 339 -36.29 -10.93 5.39
C ASP A 339 -34.82 -10.61 5.05
N ASP A 340 -33.96 -10.77 6.05
CA ASP A 340 -32.52 -10.53 6.02
C ASP A 340 -31.70 -11.82 6.13
N THR A 341 -32.32 -13.00 6.11
CA THR A 341 -31.65 -14.32 6.19
C THR A 341 -30.45 -14.45 5.25
N ASN A 342 -30.59 -13.91 4.03
CA ASN A 342 -29.57 -13.96 2.99
C ASN A 342 -29.03 -12.57 2.59
N ARG A 343 -29.24 -11.54 3.43
CA ARG A 343 -28.76 -10.19 3.15
C ARG A 343 -27.42 -9.95 3.83
N PRO A 344 -26.55 -9.08 3.27
CA PRO A 344 -25.27 -8.77 3.89
C PRO A 344 -25.39 -8.08 5.24
N GLU A 345 -26.48 -7.34 5.45
CA GLU A 345 -26.72 -6.53 6.65
C GLU A 345 -28.11 -6.79 7.25
N ARG A 346 -28.17 -6.81 8.59
CA ARG A 346 -29.36 -7.10 9.38
C ARG A 346 -30.40 -5.98 9.33
N ALA A 347 -31.68 -6.33 9.35
CA ALA A 347 -32.79 -5.38 9.29
C ALA A 347 -32.92 -4.51 10.56
N PHE A 348 -32.51 -5.02 11.73
CA PHE A 348 -32.69 -4.34 13.02
C PHE A 348 -31.37 -3.96 13.71
N PRO A 349 -31.25 -2.71 14.22
CA PRO A 349 -32.27 -1.66 14.20
C PRO A 349 -32.45 -1.08 12.79
N ALA A 350 -33.67 -0.60 12.51
CA ALA A 350 -34.05 -0.04 11.21
C ALA A 350 -33.30 1.27 10.88
N LYS A 351 -32.92 2.04 11.91
CA LYS A 351 -32.02 3.18 11.81
C LYS A 351 -30.76 2.86 12.59
N LYS A 352 -29.62 2.83 11.91
CA LYS A 352 -28.31 2.55 12.50
C LYS A 352 -27.57 3.85 12.79
N LYS A 353 -26.66 3.74 13.75
CA LYS A 353 -25.60 4.71 14.00
C LYS A 353 -24.36 4.19 13.29
N VAL A 354 -23.76 5.00 12.46
CA VAL A 354 -22.66 4.60 11.58
C VAL A 354 -21.48 5.52 11.80
N ILE A 355 -20.28 4.97 11.98
CA ILE A 355 -19.03 5.73 11.90
C ILE A 355 -18.30 5.32 10.62
N ILE A 356 -17.91 6.29 9.81
CA ILE A 356 -17.02 6.10 8.67
C ILE A 356 -15.66 6.66 9.06
N PHE A 357 -14.66 5.81 9.25
CA PHE A 357 -13.28 6.23 9.46
C PHE A 357 -12.61 6.49 8.12
N SER A 358 -12.18 7.72 7.91
CA SER A 358 -11.52 8.21 6.71
C SER A 358 -10.06 8.50 7.05
N PRO A 359 -9.08 7.68 6.58
CA PRO A 359 -7.67 7.90 6.87
C PRO A 359 -7.21 9.29 6.43
N HIS A 360 -7.43 9.63 5.16
CA HIS A 360 -7.30 10.97 4.62
C HIS A 360 -8.67 11.65 4.50
N PRO A 361 -8.71 13.00 4.42
CA PRO A 361 -9.96 13.75 4.41
C PRO A 361 -10.96 13.50 3.26
N ASP A 362 -10.59 12.74 2.24
CA ASP A 362 -11.35 12.44 1.02
C ASP A 362 -11.62 10.94 0.77
N ASP A 363 -11.04 10.06 1.59
CA ASP A 363 -11.18 8.61 1.39
C ASP A 363 -12.62 8.13 1.58
N ASP A 364 -13.39 8.77 2.46
CA ASP A 364 -14.83 8.52 2.67
C ASP A 364 -15.62 8.60 1.37
N ILE A 365 -15.45 9.69 0.61
CA ILE A 365 -16.21 9.98 -0.60
C ILE A 365 -15.61 9.31 -1.84
N ILE A 366 -14.29 9.21 -1.95
CA ILE A 366 -13.61 8.54 -3.07
C ILE A 366 -13.90 7.04 -3.03
N SER A 367 -13.76 6.44 -1.84
CA SER A 367 -13.82 4.98 -1.70
C SER A 367 -15.24 4.46 -1.61
N MET A 368 -16.07 5.07 -0.76
CA MET A 368 -17.42 4.58 -0.47
C MET A 368 -18.51 5.65 -0.60
N GLY A 369 -18.28 6.69 -1.42
CA GLY A 369 -19.18 7.84 -1.52
C GLY A 369 -20.63 7.52 -1.92
N GLY A 370 -20.85 6.46 -2.70
CA GLY A 370 -22.21 6.02 -3.06
C GLY A 370 -22.95 5.45 -1.85
N THR A 371 -22.27 4.60 -1.09
CA THR A 371 -22.75 4.01 0.16
C THR A 371 -22.91 5.06 1.24
N PHE A 372 -21.96 5.99 1.35
CA PHE A 372 -22.00 7.12 2.28
C PHE A 372 -23.27 7.98 2.07
N GLN A 373 -23.52 8.41 0.83
CA GLN A 373 -24.75 9.14 0.49
C GLN A 373 -25.99 8.29 0.78
N ARG A 374 -25.97 7.01 0.44
CA ARG A 374 -27.13 6.13 0.62
C ARG A 374 -27.48 5.90 2.08
N LEU A 375 -26.50 5.75 2.96
CA LEU A 375 -26.74 5.61 4.39
C LEU A 375 -27.46 6.84 4.95
N GLN A 376 -27.01 8.04 4.53
CA GLN A 376 -27.64 9.31 4.89
C GLN A 376 -29.05 9.43 4.31
N ASP A 377 -29.24 9.13 3.02
CA ASP A 377 -30.54 9.19 2.33
C ASP A 377 -31.57 8.22 2.94
N GLN A 378 -31.10 7.07 3.47
CA GLN A 378 -31.92 6.07 4.17
C GLN A 378 -32.22 6.46 5.64
N GLY A 379 -31.73 7.61 6.10
CA GLY A 379 -32.06 8.18 7.42
C GLY A 379 -31.31 7.54 8.59
N HIS A 380 -30.14 6.95 8.33
CA HIS A 380 -29.21 6.53 9.39
C HIS A 380 -28.51 7.74 10.01
N GLU A 381 -28.04 7.59 11.25
CA GLU A 381 -27.23 8.60 11.92
C GLU A 381 -25.76 8.35 11.54
N VAL A 382 -25.29 9.08 10.53
CA VAL A 382 -23.94 8.91 9.99
C VAL A 382 -22.99 9.93 10.63
N HIS A 383 -21.86 9.43 11.12
CA HIS A 383 -20.70 10.18 11.58
C HIS A 383 -19.52 9.86 10.68
N VAL A 384 -18.69 10.85 10.39
CA VAL A 384 -17.43 10.67 9.66
C VAL A 384 -16.28 11.11 10.55
N ALA A 385 -15.26 10.28 10.66
CA ALA A 385 -14.06 10.54 11.44
C ALA A 385 -12.84 10.61 10.54
N TYR A 386 -12.35 11.83 10.35
CA TYR A 386 -11.13 12.12 9.62
C TYR A 386 -9.94 11.90 10.55
N GLN A 387 -9.18 10.84 10.30
CA GLN A 387 -8.10 10.38 11.18
C GLN A 387 -6.88 11.29 11.10
N THR A 388 -6.50 11.71 9.89
CA THR A 388 -5.32 12.55 9.64
C THR A 388 -5.68 13.91 9.04
N THR A 389 -4.74 14.86 9.07
CA THR A 389 -4.93 16.20 8.51
C THR A 389 -4.80 16.23 6.98
N GLY A 390 -4.15 15.22 6.37
CA GLY A 390 -3.88 15.19 4.93
C GLY A 390 -2.97 16.33 4.43
N ASN A 391 -2.27 17.02 5.34
CA ASN A 391 -1.55 18.26 5.05
C ASN A 391 -0.39 18.09 4.06
N ILE A 392 0.21 16.91 3.96
CA ILE A 392 1.30 16.64 3.01
C ILE A 392 0.82 16.57 1.56
N ALA A 393 -0.47 16.35 1.31
CA ALA A 393 -1.04 16.11 -0.02
C ALA A 393 -1.55 17.38 -0.72
N VAL A 394 -1.34 18.56 -0.13
CA VAL A 394 -1.72 19.85 -0.72
C VAL A 394 -0.50 20.48 -1.38
N ALA A 395 -0.69 20.94 -2.62
CA ALA A 395 0.36 21.60 -3.38
C ALA A 395 0.75 22.95 -2.77
N ASP A 396 2.00 23.35 -2.96
CA ASP A 396 2.57 24.57 -2.38
C ASP A 396 1.91 25.84 -2.92
N ASP A 397 1.50 25.84 -4.18
CA ASP A 397 0.77 26.92 -4.85
C ASP A 397 -0.65 27.11 -4.30
N GLU A 398 -1.35 26.01 -3.98
CA GLU A 398 -2.64 26.07 -3.30
C GLU A 398 -2.50 26.67 -1.90
N ALA A 399 -1.49 26.23 -1.13
CA ALA A 399 -1.21 26.82 0.18
C ALA A 399 -0.90 28.33 0.07
N LEU A 400 -0.12 28.73 -0.93
CA LEU A 400 0.20 30.13 -1.20
C LEU A 400 -1.06 30.95 -1.51
N ARG A 401 -1.92 30.45 -2.41
CA ARG A 401 -3.18 31.10 -2.82
C ARG A 401 -4.10 31.38 -1.64
N PHE A 402 -4.29 30.40 -0.76
CA PHE A 402 -5.11 30.57 0.45
C PHE A 402 -4.45 31.50 1.47
N ALA A 403 -3.11 31.47 1.59
CA ALA A 403 -2.40 32.36 2.48
C ALA A 403 -2.52 33.84 2.06
N GLU A 404 -2.36 34.12 0.76
CA GLU A 404 -2.55 35.46 0.19
C GLU A 404 -3.98 35.95 0.40
N PHE A 405 -4.99 35.11 0.14
CA PHE A 405 -6.39 35.46 0.40
C PHE A 405 -6.65 35.89 1.84
N VAL A 406 -6.10 35.18 2.84
CA VAL A 406 -6.33 35.53 4.25
C VAL A 406 -5.62 36.84 4.63
N VAL A 407 -4.42 37.08 4.10
CA VAL A 407 -3.70 38.34 4.30
C VAL A 407 -4.50 39.50 3.70
N ASP A 408 -4.93 39.39 2.44
CA ASP A 408 -5.72 40.41 1.75
C ASP A 408 -7.06 40.66 2.44
N PHE A 409 -7.73 39.60 2.90
CA PHE A 409 -8.98 39.71 3.67
C PHE A 409 -8.78 40.48 4.97
N ASN A 410 -7.75 40.14 5.74
CA ASN A 410 -7.47 40.82 7.02
C ASN A 410 -7.06 42.29 6.80
N GLU A 411 -6.33 42.59 5.74
CA GLU A 411 -5.94 43.95 5.35
C GLU A 411 -7.16 44.76 4.88
N LYS A 412 -8.10 44.16 4.15
CA LYS A 412 -9.29 44.83 3.63
C LYS A 412 -10.36 45.12 4.69
N PHE A 413 -10.61 44.19 5.61
CA PHE A 413 -11.71 44.26 6.57
C PHE A 413 -11.27 44.73 7.97
N GLU A 414 -10.05 45.26 8.10
CA GLU A 414 -9.51 45.83 9.34
C GLU A 414 -9.71 44.92 10.57
N SER A 415 -9.52 43.61 10.39
CA SER A 415 -9.55 42.62 11.48
C SER A 415 -8.13 42.11 11.74
N PRO A 416 -7.25 42.91 12.36
CA PRO A 416 -5.85 42.56 12.54
C PRO A 416 -5.71 41.48 13.60
N ASN A 417 -5.84 40.22 13.18
CA ASN A 417 -5.32 39.10 13.97
C ASN A 417 -3.81 39.02 13.72
N ILE A 418 -3.04 39.70 14.57
CA ILE A 418 -1.57 39.79 14.49
C ILE A 418 -0.92 38.39 14.41
N LYS A 419 -1.46 37.42 15.15
CA LYS A 419 -0.94 36.05 15.17
C LYS A 419 -1.21 35.33 13.85
N ALA A 420 -2.44 35.42 13.33
CA ALA A 420 -2.79 34.84 12.04
C ALA A 420 -1.98 35.45 10.91
N ASN A 421 -1.91 36.79 10.83
CA ASN A 421 -1.14 37.49 9.80
C ASN A 421 0.34 37.13 9.82
N LYS A 422 0.93 36.89 11.00
CA LYS A 422 2.31 36.41 11.09
C LYS A 422 2.46 35.02 10.45
N ILE A 423 1.60 34.07 10.81
CA ILE A 423 1.63 32.69 10.27
C ILE A 423 1.53 32.71 8.75
N TYR A 424 0.58 33.45 8.19
CA TYR A 424 0.40 33.52 6.73
C TYR A 424 1.56 34.24 6.02
N LYS A 425 2.11 35.33 6.59
CA LYS A 425 3.27 36.03 6.02
C LYS A 425 4.55 35.19 6.08
N ASP A 426 4.74 34.41 7.14
CA ASP A 426 5.87 33.48 7.27
C ASP A 426 5.75 32.33 6.25
N ALA A 427 4.54 31.78 6.04
CA ALA A 427 4.27 30.78 5.02
C ALA A 427 4.55 31.29 3.60
N ILE A 428 4.06 32.48 3.25
CA ILE A 428 4.33 33.11 1.95
C ILE A 428 5.84 33.28 1.71
N ARG A 429 6.58 33.77 2.72
CA ARG A 429 8.04 33.97 2.62
C ARG A 429 8.76 32.66 2.39
N PHE A 430 8.37 31.60 3.10
CA PHE A 430 8.95 30.28 2.95
C PHE A 430 8.68 29.70 1.56
N LEU A 431 7.41 29.63 1.14
CA LEU A 431 7.00 29.03 -0.13
C LEU A 431 7.65 29.71 -1.35
N LYS A 432 7.92 31.02 -1.30
CA LYS A 432 8.61 31.75 -2.38
C LYS A 432 10.10 31.42 -2.54
N ASN A 433 10.75 30.91 -1.49
CA ASN A 433 12.20 30.66 -1.47
C ASN A 433 12.55 29.17 -1.25
N LYS A 434 11.54 28.32 -1.01
CA LYS A 434 11.69 26.91 -0.68
C LYS A 434 12.40 26.17 -1.82
N LYS A 435 13.44 25.41 -1.47
CA LYS A 435 14.07 24.45 -2.40
C LYS A 435 13.22 23.19 -2.48
N ASP A 436 13.26 22.49 -3.62
CA ASP A 436 12.53 21.22 -3.80
C ASP A 436 12.88 20.15 -2.74
N SER A 437 14.06 20.25 -2.13
CA SER A 437 14.55 19.34 -1.08
C SER A 437 14.25 19.79 0.36
N GLU A 438 13.54 20.91 0.56
CA GLU A 438 13.31 21.50 1.90
C GLU A 438 11.92 21.16 2.46
N LEU A 439 11.86 20.83 3.75
CA LEU A 439 10.62 20.40 4.42
C LEU A 439 9.70 21.59 4.75
N ASP A 440 8.38 21.37 4.69
CA ASP A 440 7.40 22.38 5.05
C ASP A 440 7.52 22.81 6.51
N ILE A 441 7.63 24.12 6.73
CA ILE A 441 7.52 24.73 8.06
C ILE A 441 6.11 24.53 8.64
N ASP A 442 6.00 24.62 9.95
CA ASP A 442 4.74 24.40 10.67
C ASP A 442 3.58 25.27 10.14
N ALA A 443 3.86 26.54 9.84
CA ALA A 443 2.87 27.46 9.27
C ALA A 443 2.26 26.95 7.96
N VAL A 444 3.07 26.40 7.04
CA VAL A 444 2.59 25.85 5.77
C VAL A 444 1.73 24.61 6.02
N ARG A 445 2.18 23.70 6.89
CA ARG A 445 1.43 22.48 7.23
C ARG A 445 0.07 22.79 7.85
N GLN A 446 -0.02 23.78 8.73
CA GLN A 446 -1.28 24.22 9.32
C GLN A 446 -2.25 24.74 8.23
N ILE A 447 -1.76 25.54 7.28
CA ILE A 447 -2.58 26.06 6.17
C ILE A 447 -3.10 24.91 5.32
N LYS A 448 -2.22 24.00 4.91
CA LYS A 448 -2.58 22.82 4.12
C LYS A 448 -3.61 21.93 4.82
N GLY A 449 -3.43 21.69 6.12
CA GLY A 449 -4.41 20.94 6.93
C GLY A 449 -5.78 21.64 7.01
N LEU A 450 -5.81 22.98 7.12
CA LEU A 450 -7.06 23.74 7.12
C LEU A 450 -7.79 23.68 5.77
N ILE A 451 -7.06 23.67 4.65
CA ILE A 451 -7.64 23.50 3.31
C ILE A 451 -8.37 22.14 3.25
N ARG A 452 -7.68 21.05 3.57
CA ARG A 452 -8.24 19.69 3.54
C ARG A 452 -9.42 19.53 4.49
N LYS A 453 -9.34 20.09 5.70
CA LYS A 453 -10.45 20.15 6.67
C LYS A 453 -11.64 20.93 6.12
N GLY A 454 -11.40 22.01 5.38
CA GLY A 454 -12.45 22.80 4.72
C GLY A 454 -13.18 22.02 3.63
N GLU A 455 -12.43 21.29 2.81
CA GLU A 455 -12.95 20.40 1.77
C GLU A 455 -13.79 19.26 2.34
N ALA A 456 -13.29 18.56 3.36
CA ALA A 456 -14.02 17.49 4.04
C ALA A 456 -15.35 17.97 4.64
N LYS A 457 -15.34 19.15 5.28
CA LYS A 457 -16.58 19.80 5.72
C LYS A 457 -17.53 20.13 4.56
N ASN A 458 -16.99 20.44 3.37
CA ASN A 458 -17.79 20.71 2.18
C ASN A 458 -18.46 19.45 1.64
N THR A 459 -17.74 18.33 1.63
CA THR A 459 -18.28 17.00 1.33
C THR A 459 -19.36 16.60 2.31
N CYS A 460 -19.13 16.75 3.62
CA CYS A 460 -20.15 16.50 4.64
C CYS A 460 -21.42 17.33 4.40
N ARG A 461 -21.30 18.64 4.10
CA ARG A 461 -22.47 19.49 3.77
C ARG A 461 -23.17 19.05 2.50
N PHE A 462 -22.42 18.64 1.48
CA PHE A 462 -22.96 18.14 0.21
C PHE A 462 -23.78 16.87 0.42
N VAL A 463 -23.30 15.94 1.25
CA VAL A 463 -24.02 14.70 1.59
C VAL A 463 -25.21 14.94 2.52
N GLY A 464 -25.14 15.98 3.35
CA GLY A 464 -26.17 16.34 4.34
C GLY A 464 -25.83 15.94 5.78
N ILE A 465 -24.55 15.70 6.07
CA ILE A 465 -24.05 15.38 7.41
C ILE A 465 -24.06 16.63 8.28
N LYS A 466 -24.55 16.47 9.51
CA LYS A 466 -24.56 17.54 10.52
C LYS A 466 -23.13 17.92 10.92
N LYS A 467 -22.91 19.18 11.27
CA LYS A 467 -21.56 19.68 11.60
C LYS A 467 -20.95 18.94 12.79
N GLU A 468 -21.75 18.61 13.79
CA GLU A 468 -21.39 17.85 14.99
C GLU A 468 -21.07 16.37 14.71
N ASN A 469 -21.43 15.86 13.54
CA ASN A 469 -21.17 14.49 13.12
C ASN A 469 -19.89 14.36 12.27
N ALA A 470 -19.22 15.46 11.95
CA ALA A 470 -17.94 15.49 11.27
C ALA A 470 -16.80 15.66 12.29
N HIS A 471 -16.08 14.58 12.57
CA HIS A 471 -15.05 14.51 13.59
C HIS A 471 -13.67 14.60 12.96
N PHE A 472 -12.80 15.45 13.51
CA PHE A 472 -11.43 15.62 13.03
C PHE A 472 -10.49 15.21 14.16
N LEU A 473 -9.94 13.99 14.07
CA LEU A 473 -9.14 13.40 15.15
C LEU A 473 -7.73 13.97 15.19
N GLU A 474 -7.18 14.39 14.04
CA GLU A 474 -5.85 15.00 13.92
C GLU A 474 -4.78 14.16 14.64
N MET A 475 -4.78 12.85 14.34
CA MET A 475 -3.99 11.85 15.06
C MET A 475 -2.49 12.18 15.05
N PRO A 476 -1.84 12.32 16.24
CA PRO A 476 -0.44 12.73 16.37
C PRO A 476 0.60 11.94 15.59
N PHE A 477 0.35 10.67 15.26
CA PHE A 477 1.32 9.87 14.48
C PHE A 477 1.63 10.50 13.11
N TYR A 478 0.68 11.24 12.53
CA TYR A 478 0.76 11.85 11.21
C TYR A 478 1.49 13.20 11.20
N GLU A 479 1.52 13.91 12.33
CA GLU A 479 2.04 15.27 12.45
C GLU A 479 3.58 15.31 12.54
N THR A 480 4.24 14.85 11.47
CA THR A 480 5.71 14.90 11.31
C THR A 480 6.15 15.93 10.26
N GLY A 481 5.26 16.27 9.33
CA GLY A 481 5.58 17.08 8.15
C GLY A 481 6.47 16.38 7.13
N THR A 482 6.58 15.06 7.22
CA THR A 482 7.31 14.23 6.26
C THR A 482 6.44 13.04 5.84
N ILE A 483 6.81 12.36 4.76
CA ILE A 483 6.18 11.08 4.38
C ILE A 483 6.36 10.03 5.49
N ARG A 484 7.40 10.16 6.34
CA ARG A 484 7.64 9.28 7.48
C ARG A 484 6.74 9.66 8.66
N LYS A 485 5.92 8.70 9.12
CA LYS A 485 5.05 8.86 10.27
C LYS A 485 5.75 8.42 11.56
N LYS A 486 5.30 8.92 12.71
CA LYS A 486 5.69 8.35 14.01
C LYS A 486 5.01 7.00 14.19
N PRO A 487 5.56 6.10 15.04
CA PRO A 487 4.80 4.95 15.53
C PRO A 487 3.49 5.41 16.19
N LEU A 488 2.47 4.55 16.15
CA LEU A 488 1.22 4.79 16.88
C LEU A 488 1.53 4.98 18.37
N ALA A 489 0.95 6.03 18.96
CA ALA A 489 1.00 6.29 20.37
C ALA A 489 -0.36 6.00 21.03
N GLU A 490 -0.37 5.86 22.35
CA GLU A 490 -1.58 5.59 23.12
C GLU A 490 -2.68 6.64 22.90
N ILE A 491 -2.29 7.90 22.70
CA ILE A 491 -3.22 8.99 22.40
C ILE A 491 -3.98 8.78 21.08
N ASP A 492 -3.33 8.20 20.06
CA ASP A 492 -3.95 7.92 18.76
C ASP A 492 -5.10 6.90 18.92
N ILE A 493 -4.88 5.87 19.74
CA ILE A 493 -5.85 4.81 20.03
C ILE A 493 -6.98 5.36 20.90
N GLN A 494 -6.65 6.17 21.91
CA GLN A 494 -7.64 6.74 22.82
C GLN A 494 -8.65 7.65 22.10
N LEU A 495 -8.20 8.46 21.13
CA LEU A 495 -9.09 9.30 20.32
C LEU A 495 -10.17 8.49 19.57
N ILE A 496 -9.80 7.31 19.07
CA ILE A 496 -10.73 6.39 18.39
C ILE A 496 -11.69 5.77 19.40
N ILE A 497 -11.19 5.32 20.56
CA ILE A 497 -12.00 4.76 21.64
C ILE A 497 -13.05 5.78 22.10
N ASP A 498 -12.64 7.00 22.40
CA ASP A 498 -13.51 8.08 22.90
C ASP A 498 -14.65 8.35 21.92
N LEU A 499 -14.36 8.37 20.63
CA LEU A 499 -15.38 8.55 19.59
C LEU A 499 -16.35 7.36 19.54
N ILE A 500 -15.85 6.13 19.54
CA ILE A 500 -16.69 4.92 19.50
C ILE A 500 -17.57 4.83 20.75
N GLU A 501 -17.04 5.14 21.93
CA GLU A 501 -17.80 5.17 23.19
C GLU A 501 -18.85 6.28 23.20
N THR A 502 -18.57 7.44 22.59
CA THR A 502 -19.52 8.56 22.46
C THR A 502 -20.67 8.21 21.52
N VAL A 503 -20.38 7.65 20.34
CA VAL A 503 -21.40 7.38 19.31
C VAL A 503 -22.18 6.10 19.62
N GLN A 504 -21.51 5.07 20.14
CA GLN A 504 -22.01 3.70 20.30
C GLN A 504 -22.60 3.15 18.98
N PRO A 505 -21.74 2.94 17.96
CA PRO A 505 -22.18 2.61 16.61
C PRO A 505 -22.76 1.20 16.50
N HIS A 506 -23.64 1.04 15.52
CA HIS A 506 -24.13 -0.26 15.04
C HIS A 506 -23.31 -0.77 13.85
N GLN A 507 -22.67 0.15 13.12
CA GLN A 507 -21.78 -0.12 11.99
C GLN A 507 -20.57 0.80 12.04
N ILE A 508 -19.41 0.24 11.71
CA ILE A 508 -18.18 0.98 11.47
C ILE A 508 -17.73 0.65 10.05
N TYR A 509 -17.37 1.66 9.28
CA TYR A 509 -16.65 1.50 8.02
C TYR A 509 -15.21 1.97 8.21
N ALA A 510 -14.25 1.19 7.73
CA ALA A 510 -12.83 1.51 7.81
C ALA A 510 -12.11 1.13 6.51
N ALA A 511 -11.07 1.86 6.15
CA ALA A 511 -10.25 1.55 4.99
C ALA A 511 -9.39 0.29 5.25
N GLY A 512 -9.78 -0.82 4.64
CA GLY A 512 -9.05 -2.10 4.63
C GLY A 512 -7.93 -2.15 3.58
N ASP A 513 -7.57 -1.02 2.98
CA ASP A 513 -6.62 -0.94 1.87
C ASP A 513 -5.17 -0.97 2.35
N LEU A 514 -4.47 -2.06 2.02
CA LEU A 514 -3.04 -2.22 2.27
C LEU A 514 -2.18 -1.75 1.09
N ALA A 515 -2.79 -1.37 -0.03
CA ALA A 515 -2.12 -0.88 -1.23
C ALA A 515 -1.87 0.64 -1.20
N ASP A 516 -2.24 1.34 -0.12
CA ASP A 516 -1.92 2.76 0.05
C ASP A 516 -0.40 3.00 -0.05
N PRO A 517 0.08 3.76 -1.06
CA PRO A 517 1.50 4.01 -1.27
C PRO A 517 2.16 4.70 -0.08
N HIS A 518 1.39 5.39 0.77
CA HIS A 518 1.89 6.11 1.93
C HIS A 518 1.90 5.25 3.20
N GLY A 519 1.22 4.10 3.22
CA GLY A 519 1.04 3.28 4.42
C GLY A 519 0.22 3.94 5.54
N THR A 520 -0.40 5.09 5.28
CA THR A 520 -1.28 5.79 6.24
C THR A 520 -2.52 4.95 6.51
N HIS A 521 -3.10 4.32 5.49
CA HIS A 521 -4.31 3.49 5.62
C HIS A 521 -4.07 2.33 6.58
N LYS A 522 -2.93 1.63 6.45
CA LYS A 522 -2.55 0.54 7.33
C LYS A 522 -2.42 1.01 8.79
N VAL A 523 -1.70 2.11 9.04
CA VAL A 523 -1.52 2.63 10.39
C VAL A 523 -2.87 3.08 11.01
N CYS A 524 -3.71 3.75 10.22
CA CYS A 524 -5.07 4.13 10.62
C CYS A 524 -5.96 2.92 10.93
N LEU A 525 -5.88 1.86 10.12
CA LEU A 525 -6.63 0.62 10.32
C LEU A 525 -6.15 -0.14 11.56
N ASP A 526 -4.84 -0.22 11.76
CA ASP A 526 -4.25 -0.85 12.95
C ASP A 526 -4.70 -0.13 14.23
N ALA A 527 -4.79 1.20 14.21
CA ALA A 527 -5.34 1.98 15.32
C ALA A 527 -6.82 1.66 15.60
N VAL A 528 -7.63 1.48 14.53
CA VAL A 528 -9.05 1.08 14.66
C VAL A 528 -9.17 -0.34 15.22
N PHE A 529 -8.39 -1.29 14.72
CA PHE A 529 -8.40 -2.68 15.21
C PHE A 529 -7.95 -2.78 16.67
N GLU A 530 -6.90 -2.05 17.05
CA GLU A 530 -6.43 -2.00 18.43
C GLU A 530 -7.48 -1.37 19.36
N ALA A 531 -8.08 -0.25 18.96
CA ALA A 531 -9.18 0.37 19.71
C ALA A 531 -10.34 -0.60 19.91
N ILE A 532 -10.80 -1.28 18.85
CA ILE A 532 -11.89 -2.24 18.93
C ILE A 532 -11.51 -3.44 19.80
N SER A 533 -10.29 -3.97 19.67
CA SER A 533 -9.78 -5.07 20.51
C SER A 533 -9.92 -4.76 22.00
N ARG A 534 -9.63 -3.51 22.40
CA ARG A 534 -9.76 -3.05 23.78
C ARG A 534 -11.20 -2.91 24.26
N ILE A 535 -12.13 -2.49 23.39
CA ILE A 535 -13.52 -2.19 23.78
C ILE A 535 -14.56 -3.22 23.31
N LYS A 536 -14.17 -4.29 22.61
CA LYS A 536 -15.12 -5.30 22.08
C LYS A 536 -15.95 -6.02 23.14
N HIS A 537 -15.47 -6.01 24.39
CA HIS A 537 -16.18 -6.59 25.53
C HIS A 537 -17.41 -5.74 25.97
N ARG A 538 -17.50 -4.47 25.56
CA ARG A 538 -18.64 -3.58 25.85
C ARG A 538 -19.92 -4.09 25.18
N GLU A 539 -21.07 -3.91 25.83
CA GLU A 539 -22.34 -4.50 25.38
C GLU A 539 -22.78 -4.01 23.99
N TYR A 540 -22.68 -2.70 23.71
CA TYR A 540 -23.06 -2.14 22.41
C TYR A 540 -22.18 -2.66 21.26
N MET A 541 -20.91 -3.01 21.53
CA MET A 541 -19.98 -3.54 20.52
C MET A 541 -20.34 -4.95 20.07
N LYS A 542 -21.05 -5.74 20.89
CA LYS A 542 -21.58 -7.05 20.47
C LYS A 542 -22.54 -6.95 19.28
N ASN A 543 -23.17 -5.79 19.12
CA ASN A 543 -24.08 -5.47 18.04
C ASN A 543 -23.45 -4.52 17.00
N CYS A 544 -22.14 -4.28 17.01
CA CYS A 544 -21.45 -3.44 16.04
C CYS A 544 -20.78 -4.30 14.97
N TRP A 545 -21.03 -4.02 13.69
CA TRP A 545 -20.37 -4.71 12.57
C TRP A 545 -19.36 -3.79 11.89
N VAL A 546 -18.19 -4.32 11.55
CA VAL A 546 -17.12 -3.55 10.90
C VAL A 546 -17.01 -3.98 9.43
N TRP A 547 -17.21 -3.03 8.53
CA TRP A 547 -17.13 -3.20 7.09
C TRP A 547 -15.88 -2.52 6.54
N LEU A 548 -15.05 -3.28 5.84
CA LEU A 548 -13.82 -2.81 5.25
C LEU A 548 -14.03 -2.45 3.79
N TYR A 549 -13.70 -1.22 3.42
CA TYR A 549 -13.65 -0.76 2.03
C TYR A 549 -12.20 -0.63 1.57
N LYS A 550 -11.91 -0.77 0.26
CA LYS A 550 -10.59 -0.41 -0.29
C LYS A 550 -10.58 1.02 -0.83
N GLY A 551 -9.39 1.64 -0.89
CA GLY A 551 -9.15 2.97 -1.42
C GLY A 551 -9.20 3.02 -2.94
N ALA A 552 -8.78 4.13 -3.54
CA ALA A 552 -8.86 4.32 -5.00
C ALA A 552 -7.93 3.40 -5.83
N TRP A 553 -7.01 2.69 -5.18
CA TRP A 553 -5.88 2.00 -5.83
C TRP A 553 -6.12 0.51 -6.07
N ALA A 554 -6.96 -0.11 -5.26
CA ALA A 554 -7.23 -1.53 -5.31
C ALA A 554 -8.72 -1.79 -5.01
N GLU A 555 -9.20 -2.97 -5.37
CA GLU A 555 -10.53 -3.45 -5.00
C GLU A 555 -10.43 -4.86 -4.41
N TRP A 556 -11.48 -5.30 -3.72
CA TRP A 556 -11.58 -6.67 -3.23
C TRP A 556 -11.75 -7.68 -4.37
N ASP A 557 -11.11 -8.83 -4.26
CA ASP A 557 -11.41 -9.97 -5.13
C ASP A 557 -12.87 -10.40 -4.96
N ILE A 558 -13.51 -10.76 -6.07
CA ILE A 558 -14.95 -11.06 -6.11
C ILE A 558 -15.39 -12.16 -5.14
N ASP A 559 -14.53 -13.14 -4.89
CA ASP A 559 -14.77 -14.22 -3.94
C ASP A 559 -14.75 -13.74 -2.48
N GLN A 560 -14.03 -12.65 -2.19
CA GLN A 560 -13.94 -12.06 -0.85
C GLN A 560 -15.10 -11.13 -0.52
N ILE A 561 -15.71 -10.50 -1.54
CA ILE A 561 -16.81 -9.53 -1.33
C ILE A 561 -17.96 -10.17 -0.55
N GLU A 562 -18.32 -9.56 0.58
CA GLU A 562 -19.47 -9.96 1.42
C GLU A 562 -20.66 -9.00 1.26
N MET A 563 -20.42 -7.75 0.84
CA MET A 563 -21.48 -6.80 0.47
C MET A 563 -21.06 -6.00 -0.78
N ALA A 564 -21.96 -5.94 -1.77
CA ALA A 564 -21.84 -5.11 -2.96
C ALA A 564 -23.03 -4.13 -3.02
N VAL A 565 -22.74 -2.83 -3.08
CA VAL A 565 -23.74 -1.76 -3.10
C VAL A 565 -23.83 -1.20 -4.52
N PRO A 566 -24.88 -1.54 -5.30
CA PRO A 566 -25.00 -1.08 -6.68
C PRO A 566 -25.38 0.40 -6.75
N MET A 567 -24.91 1.10 -7.77
CA MET A 567 -25.19 2.51 -8.03
C MET A 567 -25.86 2.70 -9.39
N SER A 568 -26.81 3.64 -9.46
CA SER A 568 -27.34 4.15 -10.73
C SER A 568 -26.41 5.20 -11.34
N PRO A 569 -26.56 5.55 -12.63
CA PRO A 569 -25.81 6.63 -13.26
C PRO A 569 -25.88 7.96 -12.48
N ASP A 570 -27.06 8.31 -11.96
CA ASP A 570 -27.22 9.52 -11.13
C ASP A 570 -26.41 9.46 -9.83
N GLN A 571 -26.29 8.28 -9.21
CA GLN A 571 -25.53 8.10 -7.97
C GLN A 571 -24.02 8.15 -8.24
N VAL A 572 -23.57 7.59 -9.36
CA VAL A 572 -22.18 7.74 -9.82
C VAL A 572 -21.86 9.22 -10.04
N PHE A 573 -22.75 9.96 -10.72
CA PHE A 573 -22.60 11.39 -10.91
C PHE A 573 -22.57 12.17 -9.59
N LYS A 574 -23.47 11.86 -8.64
CA LYS A 574 -23.45 12.47 -7.30
C LYS A 574 -22.15 12.19 -6.56
N LYS A 575 -21.64 10.96 -6.61
CA LYS A 575 -20.34 10.59 -6.04
C LYS A 575 -19.22 11.44 -6.65
N ARG A 576 -19.17 11.59 -7.97
CA ARG A 576 -18.22 12.48 -8.67
C ARG A 576 -18.30 13.92 -8.15
N MET A 577 -19.51 14.46 -7.99
CA MET A 577 -19.70 15.82 -7.46
C MET A 577 -19.26 15.96 -6.00
N GLY A 578 -19.37 14.89 -5.21
CA GLY A 578 -18.81 14.80 -3.86
C GLY A 578 -17.28 14.84 -3.88
N ILE A 579 -16.64 14.07 -4.75
CA ILE A 579 -15.18 14.07 -4.93
C ILE A 579 -14.68 15.47 -5.33
N PHE A 580 -15.42 16.18 -6.20
CA PHE A 580 -15.09 17.55 -6.61
C PHE A 580 -15.11 18.58 -5.48
N LYS A 581 -15.60 18.24 -4.28
CA LYS A 581 -15.49 19.11 -3.10
C LYS A 581 -14.07 19.15 -2.53
N HIS A 582 -13.20 18.23 -2.93
CA HIS A 582 -11.77 18.19 -2.61
C HIS A 582 -10.94 18.78 -3.75
N GLN A 583 -11.01 20.11 -3.93
CA GLN A 583 -10.40 20.80 -5.06
C GLN A 583 -8.87 20.64 -5.12
N SER A 584 -8.19 20.71 -3.97
CA SER A 584 -6.74 20.49 -3.90
C SER A 584 -6.31 19.07 -4.30
N GLN A 585 -7.26 18.14 -4.38
CA GLN A 585 -7.03 16.75 -4.79
C GLN A 585 -7.64 16.43 -6.15
N LYS A 586 -8.16 17.43 -6.87
CA LYS A 586 -8.84 17.20 -8.14
C LYS A 586 -7.86 17.25 -9.32
N ASP A 587 -7.12 18.35 -9.43
CA ASP A 587 -6.32 18.68 -10.61
C ASP A 587 -4.82 18.58 -10.26
N GLY A 588 -4.08 17.66 -10.88
CA GLY A 588 -2.62 17.57 -10.71
C GLY A 588 -2.16 17.37 -9.26
N VAL A 589 -2.69 16.35 -8.59
CA VAL A 589 -2.41 16.06 -7.18
C VAL A 589 -0.93 15.86 -6.92
N VAL A 590 -0.47 16.28 -5.72
CA VAL A 590 0.93 16.10 -5.29
C VAL A 590 1.34 14.62 -5.32
N PHE A 591 0.37 13.73 -5.05
CA PHE A 591 0.56 12.28 -5.04
C PHE A 591 -0.45 11.59 -5.97
N GLN A 592 -0.12 11.51 -7.26
CA GLN A 592 -1.00 10.93 -8.27
C GLN A 592 -0.84 9.42 -8.45
N GLY A 593 0.25 8.84 -7.91
CA GLY A 593 0.63 7.45 -8.15
C GLY A 593 0.86 7.16 -9.64
N ASP A 594 0.68 5.90 -10.03
CA ASP A 594 1.03 5.43 -11.38
C ASP A 594 -0.03 5.68 -12.45
N ASP A 595 -1.17 6.15 -12.01
CA ASP A 595 -2.32 6.32 -12.85
C ASP A 595 -2.52 7.80 -13.20
N SER A 596 -2.34 8.12 -14.47
CA SER A 596 -2.50 9.49 -14.97
C SER A 596 -3.96 10.00 -14.88
N ARG A 597 -4.92 9.12 -14.57
CA ARG A 597 -6.32 9.49 -14.34
C ARG A 597 -6.48 10.28 -13.03
N GLU A 598 -7.39 11.24 -13.06
CA GLU A 598 -7.83 11.97 -11.87
C GLU A 598 -8.52 11.02 -10.88
N PHE A 599 -8.51 11.34 -9.58
CA PHE A 599 -9.07 10.47 -8.54
C PHE A 599 -10.53 10.07 -8.79
N TRP A 600 -11.34 10.96 -9.35
CA TRP A 600 -12.73 10.65 -9.67
C TRP A 600 -12.86 9.63 -10.81
N GLN A 601 -11.99 9.69 -11.83
CA GLN A 601 -11.98 8.72 -12.93
C GLN A 601 -11.60 7.34 -12.40
N ARG A 602 -10.59 7.29 -11.53
CA ARG A 602 -10.17 6.05 -10.86
C ARG A 602 -11.28 5.45 -10.02
N ALA A 603 -11.93 6.26 -9.17
CA ALA A 603 -13.04 5.81 -8.34
C ALA A 603 -14.19 5.24 -9.19
N GLU A 604 -14.53 5.91 -10.29
CA GLU A 604 -15.58 5.45 -11.21
C GLU A 604 -15.20 4.17 -11.95
N ASP A 605 -14.02 4.11 -12.56
CA ASP A 605 -13.57 2.94 -13.32
C ASP A 605 -13.40 1.72 -12.42
N ARG A 606 -12.93 1.91 -11.18
CA ARG A 606 -12.89 0.85 -10.17
C ARG A 606 -14.29 0.31 -9.88
N ASN A 607 -15.25 1.17 -9.56
CA ASN A 607 -16.61 0.72 -9.24
C ASN A 607 -17.35 0.14 -10.45
N ARG A 608 -17.08 0.65 -11.66
CA ARG A 608 -17.56 0.05 -12.92
C ARG A 608 -16.93 -1.32 -13.16
N GLY A 609 -15.64 -1.47 -12.90
CA GLY A 609 -14.92 -2.74 -12.98
C GLY A 609 -15.54 -3.81 -12.09
N THR A 610 -15.87 -3.48 -10.84
CA THR A 610 -16.62 -4.40 -9.95
C THR A 610 -17.95 -4.81 -10.57
N ALA A 611 -18.75 -3.87 -11.07
CA ALA A 611 -20.04 -4.17 -11.69
C ALA A 611 -19.90 -5.04 -12.96
N GLN A 612 -18.86 -4.80 -13.77
CA GLN A 612 -18.54 -5.60 -14.95
C GLN A 612 -18.18 -7.04 -14.58
N ILE A 613 -17.39 -7.26 -13.52
CA ILE A 613 -17.06 -8.60 -13.03
C ILE A 613 -18.34 -9.34 -12.60
N TYR A 614 -19.23 -8.69 -11.83
CA TYR A 614 -20.53 -9.27 -11.47
C TYR A 614 -21.36 -9.66 -12.72
N ASN A 615 -21.39 -8.80 -13.74
CA ASN A 615 -22.07 -9.08 -15.01
C ASN A 615 -21.45 -10.28 -15.75
N GLN A 616 -20.12 -10.35 -15.86
CA GLN A 616 -19.40 -11.46 -16.50
C GLN A 616 -19.70 -12.81 -15.82
N LEU A 617 -19.89 -12.80 -14.49
CA LEU A 617 -20.29 -13.99 -13.73
C LEU A 617 -21.76 -14.39 -13.96
N GLY A 618 -22.55 -13.56 -14.65
CA GLY A 618 -23.93 -13.83 -15.05
C GLY A 618 -24.99 -13.08 -14.23
N LEU A 619 -24.61 -12.10 -13.42
CA LEU A 619 -25.54 -11.29 -12.63
C LEU A 619 -26.03 -10.07 -13.42
N ALA A 620 -27.02 -9.36 -12.86
CA ALA A 620 -27.59 -8.18 -13.49
C ALA A 620 -26.54 -7.10 -13.78
N GLU A 621 -26.76 -6.34 -14.85
CA GLU A 621 -25.90 -5.22 -15.24
C GLU A 621 -26.21 -4.00 -14.38
N TYR A 622 -25.17 -3.42 -13.78
CA TYR A 622 -25.23 -2.18 -13.01
C TYR A 622 -24.19 -1.22 -13.54
N GLU A 623 -24.42 0.09 -13.42
CA GLU A 623 -23.44 1.10 -13.85
C GLU A 623 -22.14 0.99 -13.04
N ALA A 624 -22.27 0.78 -11.72
CA ALA A 624 -21.14 0.69 -10.81
C ALA A 624 -21.53 -0.01 -9.49
N MET A 625 -20.55 -0.56 -8.78
CA MET A 625 -20.72 -1.17 -7.45
C MET A 625 -19.59 -0.78 -6.50
N GLU A 626 -19.91 -0.55 -5.23
CA GLU A 626 -18.93 -0.47 -4.15
C GLU A 626 -18.91 -1.80 -3.37
N ALA A 627 -17.72 -2.30 -3.06
CA ALA A 627 -17.53 -3.58 -2.41
C ALA A 627 -17.01 -3.45 -0.97
N PHE A 628 -17.47 -4.35 -0.11
CA PHE A 628 -17.09 -4.39 1.30
C PHE A 628 -16.89 -5.84 1.77
N VAL A 629 -15.93 -5.99 2.70
CA VAL A 629 -15.65 -7.25 3.42
C VAL A 629 -15.89 -7.01 4.90
N ARG A 630 -16.45 -7.98 5.61
CA ARG A 630 -16.74 -7.84 7.03
C ARG A 630 -15.56 -8.32 7.86
N TRP A 631 -15.07 -7.44 8.73
CA TRP A 631 -14.15 -7.84 9.80
C TRP A 631 -14.93 -8.34 11.01
N LYS A 632 -14.59 -9.55 11.47
CA LYS A 632 -15.23 -10.24 12.61
C LYS A 632 -14.22 -10.27 13.77
N PHE A 633 -14.60 -9.80 14.95
CA PHE A 633 -13.68 -9.51 16.07
C PHE A 633 -14.16 -10.02 17.44
#